data_AF-A0A9P8T9P7-F1
#
_entry.id   AF-A0A9P8T9P7-F1
#
_cell.length_a   1.000
_cell.length_b   1.000
_cell.length_c   1.000
_cell.angle_alpha   90.00
_cell.angle_beta   90.00
_cell.angle_gamma   90.00
#
_symmetry.space_group_name_H-M   'P 1'
#
loop_
_entity.id
_entity.type
_entity.pdbx_description
1 polymer ?
#
loop_
_entity_poly.entity_id
_entity_poly.type
_entity_poly.pdbx_seq_one_letter_code
_entity_poly.pdbx_strand_id
1 'polypeptide(L)'
;MVLKSTTANNVSVYQISGTNVARSLPDWIARKRKRALKNDLDYQNRVELIQDFEFSEASNRIRVTKDGKYAMATGTYKPQIHVYDFANLSMKFERHTDCENVDFVLLSNDWTKSIHLQNDRSIEFQVKGEMHYRTRVPKFGRTLAYNDVNCDLYVGAAGNEIYRLNLEQGRFLQPFEVESETGVNIVDINDVHGLVGAGLEDGTVEFWDPRARQRVVKMQVVDGADSSSTQVTAFKFRNDGLNMAVGTSNGISLLYDLRRSQPLMTKDQGYGFPINKITWLDDNSSVSNKIMTSDRKIAKIWDRNDGDLFASMEPSVDINDVEYIPDSGMFFMANESIPMHTYYIPALGPAPKWCSFLDNITEELEEKPSDTVYSNYRFITKQDVARLNISHLIGTKVMRAYMHGYFIDTELYDKVNLIANPNSIQDQREREIKKRLEKERESRIRSTGAITNTKIKVNKDYATKLGQKLGAETAEGVVNDDRFKEMFEDPMFQIDEESHDYKQLNPVQGSKPLTAAEESDEERMKPENSDESESESEDESETESEDEATVQKRKEIQKKQDQRLRQELEKEEYLKSLQTVSMKPLDAAAELNGKTDGKSLSFGKRLNEANKSREEHRAEKQGVRMHKNVQGDAEISYVPQKKKKVVRIESTESRGKTKQNYEGRRRASKNAFRGM
;
A
#
# COMPACT_ATOMS: atom_id res chain seq x y z
N MET A 1 0.22 -7.26 -9.00
CA MET A 1 -1.04 -6.49 -9.10
C MET A 1 -0.65 -5.07 -9.47
N VAL A 2 -0.86 -4.65 -10.72
CA VAL A 2 -0.48 -3.29 -11.15
C VAL A 2 -1.65 -2.74 -11.97
N LEU A 3 -2.46 -1.89 -11.34
CA LEU A 3 -3.37 -1.01 -12.08
C LEU A 3 -2.49 -0.03 -12.85
N LYS A 4 -2.79 0.19 -14.13
CA LYS A 4 -2.07 1.20 -14.89
C LYS A 4 -2.58 2.56 -14.45
N SER A 5 -1.70 3.36 -13.86
CA SER A 5 -1.96 4.77 -13.59
C SER A 5 -1.44 5.60 -14.75
N THR A 6 -2.24 6.56 -15.19
CA THR A 6 -1.81 7.68 -16.01
C THR A 6 -1.76 8.90 -15.11
N THR A 7 -0.59 9.52 -14.97
CA THR A 7 -0.44 10.74 -14.18
C THR A 7 -0.67 11.94 -15.09
N ALA A 8 -1.68 12.74 -14.79
CA ALA A 8 -1.92 14.04 -15.43
C ALA A 8 -1.87 15.11 -14.33
N ASN A 9 -1.06 16.17 -14.51
CA ASN A 9 -0.93 17.28 -13.56
C ASN A 9 -0.70 16.86 -12.09
N ASN A 10 0.20 15.90 -11.86
CA ASN A 10 0.49 15.32 -10.53
C ASN A 10 -0.70 14.62 -9.86
N VAL A 11 -1.79 14.36 -10.59
CA VAL A 11 -2.92 13.56 -10.15
C VAL A 11 -2.86 12.19 -10.83
N SER A 12 -2.88 11.13 -10.03
CA SER A 12 -2.95 9.75 -10.48
C SER A 12 -4.38 9.40 -10.93
N VAL A 13 -4.53 9.01 -12.19
CA VAL A 13 -5.78 8.50 -12.75
C VAL A 13 -5.59 7.00 -12.99
N TYR A 14 -6.42 6.17 -12.35
CA TYR A 14 -6.33 4.72 -12.46
C TYR A 14 -7.41 4.20 -13.41
N GLN A 15 -6.99 3.42 -14.40
CA GLN A 15 -7.92 2.65 -15.23
C GLN A 15 -8.11 1.26 -14.62
N ILE A 16 -9.33 0.92 -14.22
CA ILE A 16 -9.63 -0.35 -13.55
C ILE A 16 -10.13 -1.39 -14.55
N SER A 17 -11.19 -1.08 -15.29
CA SER A 17 -11.66 -1.88 -16.41
C SER A 17 -11.32 -1.18 -17.72
N GLY A 18 -10.86 -1.95 -18.70
CA GLY A 18 -10.72 -1.48 -20.07
C GLY A 18 -9.68 -2.22 -20.89
N THR A 19 -9.53 -1.76 -22.12
CA THR A 19 -8.67 -2.36 -23.17
C THR A 19 -7.21 -2.51 -22.75
N ASN A 20 -6.72 -1.62 -21.89
CA ASN A 20 -5.35 -1.63 -21.38
C ASN A 20 -5.11 -2.63 -20.25
N VAL A 21 -6.17 -3.02 -19.54
CA VAL A 21 -6.14 -3.95 -18.38
C VAL A 21 -6.53 -5.36 -18.80
N ALA A 22 -7.50 -5.48 -19.71
CA ALA A 22 -7.88 -6.73 -20.34
C ALA A 22 -7.52 -6.67 -21.83
N ARG A 23 -6.45 -7.36 -22.23
CA ARG A 23 -6.43 -7.92 -23.59
C ARG A 23 -7.55 -8.95 -23.61
N SER A 24 -8.74 -8.55 -24.06
CA SER A 24 -9.94 -9.38 -24.09
C SER A 24 -9.73 -10.50 -25.11
N LEU A 25 -9.08 -11.58 -24.66
CA LEU A 25 -9.17 -12.86 -25.31
C LEU A 25 -10.66 -13.24 -25.31
N PRO A 26 -11.28 -13.53 -26.48
CA PRO A 26 -12.67 -13.95 -26.51
C PRO A 26 -12.93 -15.08 -25.51
N ASP A 27 -14.06 -15.04 -24.82
CA ASP A 27 -14.32 -15.92 -23.67
C ASP A 27 -14.19 -17.42 -24.03
N TRP A 28 -14.55 -17.82 -25.25
CA TRP A 28 -14.36 -19.20 -25.72
C TRP A 28 -12.88 -19.62 -25.79
N ILE A 29 -11.97 -18.70 -26.13
CA ILE A 29 -10.53 -18.94 -26.22
C ILE A 29 -9.90 -18.91 -24.82
N ALA A 30 -10.37 -18.02 -23.95
CA ALA A 30 -9.98 -17.98 -22.55
C ALA A 30 -10.38 -19.28 -21.83
N ARG A 31 -11.60 -19.78 -22.06
CA ARG A 31 -12.08 -21.09 -21.58
C ARG A 31 -11.22 -22.25 -22.10
N LYS A 32 -10.85 -22.24 -23.38
CA LYS A 32 -9.98 -23.28 -23.99
C LYS A 32 -8.54 -23.25 -23.45
N ARG A 33 -8.01 -22.06 -23.15
CA ARG A 33 -6.64 -21.84 -22.65
C ARG A 33 -6.54 -21.64 -21.14
N LYS A 34 -7.61 -21.89 -20.37
CA LYS A 34 -7.69 -21.64 -18.92
C LYS A 34 -6.52 -22.23 -18.14
N ARG A 35 -6.02 -23.41 -18.52
CA ARG A 35 -4.84 -24.04 -17.89
C ARG A 35 -3.52 -23.34 -18.18
N ALA A 36 -3.35 -22.79 -19.39
CA ALA A 36 -2.16 -22.04 -19.76
C ALA A 36 -2.17 -20.62 -19.18
N LEU A 37 -3.33 -19.96 -19.22
CA LEU A 37 -3.56 -18.62 -18.65
C LEU A 37 -3.46 -18.60 -17.13
N LYS A 38 -3.70 -19.73 -16.44
CA LYS A 38 -3.50 -19.80 -14.99
C LYS A 38 -2.07 -19.47 -14.58
N ASN A 39 -1.08 -19.72 -15.42
CA ASN A 39 0.33 -19.42 -15.12
C ASN A 39 0.75 -18.01 -15.56
N ASP A 40 -0.14 -17.28 -16.24
CA ASP A 40 0.14 -15.93 -16.69
C ASP A 40 -0.06 -14.94 -15.54
N LEU A 41 0.97 -14.15 -15.26
CA LEU A 41 1.00 -13.21 -14.14
C LEU A 41 0.01 -12.05 -14.37
N ASP A 42 -0.21 -11.65 -15.63
CA ASP A 42 -1.18 -10.60 -15.97
C ASP A 42 -2.62 -11.08 -15.76
N TYR A 43 -2.91 -12.35 -16.09
CA TYR A 43 -4.23 -12.94 -15.88
C TYR A 43 -4.53 -13.17 -14.40
N GLN A 44 -3.55 -13.59 -13.61
CA GLN A 44 -3.71 -13.74 -12.15
C GLN A 44 -3.90 -12.41 -11.42
N ASN A 45 -3.25 -11.34 -11.91
CA ASN A 45 -3.29 -10.02 -11.29
C ASN A 45 -4.41 -9.12 -11.81
N ARG A 46 -5.26 -9.60 -12.72
CA ARG A 46 -6.34 -8.82 -13.31
C ARG A 46 -7.41 -8.53 -12.27
N VAL A 47 -7.76 -7.25 -12.15
CA VAL A 47 -8.87 -6.79 -11.31
C VAL A 47 -10.08 -6.57 -12.22
N GLU A 48 -11.12 -7.36 -12.01
CA GLU A 48 -12.44 -7.12 -12.58
C GLU A 48 -13.32 -6.58 -11.45
N LEU A 49 -13.73 -5.31 -11.56
CA LEU A 49 -14.55 -4.66 -10.54
C LEU A 49 -15.98 -5.21 -10.57
N ILE A 50 -16.59 -5.17 -11.75
CA ILE A 50 -17.94 -5.65 -12.02
C ILE A 50 -17.80 -6.79 -13.02
N GLN A 51 -18.36 -7.94 -12.66
CA GLN A 51 -18.36 -9.11 -13.52
C GLN A 51 -19.26 -8.85 -14.75
N ASP A 52 -18.76 -9.26 -15.92
CA ASP A 52 -19.42 -9.13 -17.22
C ASP A 52 -19.76 -7.68 -17.59
N PHE A 53 -18.90 -6.74 -17.21
CA PHE A 53 -19.00 -5.31 -17.57
C PHE A 53 -18.52 -5.06 -19.01
N GLU A 54 -19.11 -5.76 -19.96
CA GLU A 54 -18.78 -5.72 -21.38
C GLU A 54 -20.02 -5.85 -22.28
N PHE A 55 -19.91 -5.35 -23.50
CA PHE A 55 -20.84 -5.58 -24.60
C PHE A 55 -20.11 -6.28 -25.74
N SER A 56 -20.81 -7.01 -26.62
CA SER A 56 -20.11 -7.77 -27.66
C SER A 56 -19.42 -6.91 -28.73
N GLU A 57 -19.88 -5.67 -28.94
CA GLU A 57 -19.30 -4.75 -29.90
C GLU A 57 -18.99 -3.40 -29.26
N ALA A 58 -20.02 -2.62 -28.93
CA ALA A 58 -19.88 -1.28 -28.39
C ALA A 58 -21.01 -0.95 -27.40
N SER A 59 -20.78 0.10 -26.61
CA SER A 59 -21.71 0.66 -25.64
C SER A 59 -22.10 2.09 -26.02
N ASN A 60 -23.37 2.44 -25.83
CA ASN A 60 -23.93 3.72 -26.25
C ASN A 60 -24.00 4.71 -25.10
N ARG A 61 -24.78 4.39 -24.06
CA ARG A 61 -25.07 5.27 -22.92
C ARG A 61 -24.96 4.52 -21.61
N ILE A 62 -24.57 5.23 -20.56
CA ILE A 62 -24.51 4.72 -19.19
C ILE A 62 -25.13 5.74 -18.25
N ARG A 63 -25.96 5.25 -17.33
CA ARG A 63 -26.51 6.07 -16.25
C ARG A 63 -26.41 5.31 -14.94
N VAL A 64 -26.04 6.04 -13.90
CA VAL A 64 -26.06 5.54 -12.53
C VAL A 64 -27.36 5.97 -11.88
N THR A 65 -27.97 5.08 -11.10
CA THR A 65 -29.16 5.43 -10.31
C THR A 65 -28.84 6.54 -9.31
N LYS A 66 -29.83 7.38 -8.97
CA LYS A 66 -29.69 8.41 -7.92
C LYS A 66 -29.26 7.81 -6.57
N ASP A 67 -29.66 6.58 -6.27
CA ASP A 67 -29.24 5.82 -5.09
C ASP A 67 -27.76 5.38 -5.09
N GLY A 68 -27.08 5.45 -6.24
CA GLY A 68 -25.69 5.02 -6.41
C GLY A 68 -25.46 3.51 -6.23
N LYS A 69 -26.51 2.67 -6.34
CA LYS A 69 -26.44 1.20 -6.16
C LYS A 69 -26.50 0.40 -7.46
N TYR A 70 -27.03 0.99 -8.51
CA TYR A 70 -27.17 0.34 -9.80
C TYR A 70 -26.60 1.22 -10.91
N ALA A 71 -26.06 0.58 -11.94
CA ALA A 71 -25.80 1.20 -13.23
C ALA A 71 -26.65 0.51 -14.29
N MET A 72 -27.17 1.30 -15.23
CA MET A 72 -27.77 0.80 -16.45
C MET A 72 -26.90 1.23 -17.62
N ALA A 73 -26.65 0.31 -18.54
CA ALA A 73 -25.90 0.59 -19.76
C ALA A 73 -26.63 0.02 -20.97
N THR A 74 -26.46 0.64 -22.13
CA THR A 74 -27.04 0.20 -23.39
C THR A 74 -25.95 -0.21 -24.38
N GLY A 75 -26.17 -1.30 -25.09
CA GLY A 75 -25.25 -1.86 -26.10
C GLY A 75 -25.80 -1.81 -27.51
N THR A 76 -24.90 -1.93 -28.49
CA THR A 76 -25.23 -1.88 -29.93
C THR A 76 -25.74 -3.22 -30.47
N TYR A 77 -25.02 -4.31 -30.21
CA TYR A 77 -25.28 -5.63 -30.80
C TYR A 77 -25.34 -6.74 -29.74
N LYS A 78 -26.33 -7.64 -29.77
CA LYS A 78 -27.70 -7.28 -30.19
C LYS A 78 -28.17 -6.09 -29.33
N PRO A 79 -29.05 -5.19 -29.81
CA PRO A 79 -29.49 -4.07 -29.00
C PRO A 79 -30.00 -4.57 -27.65
N GLN A 80 -29.32 -4.18 -26.58
CA GLN A 80 -29.56 -4.73 -25.26
C GLN A 80 -29.26 -3.73 -24.16
N ILE A 81 -29.89 -3.96 -23.02
CA ILE A 81 -29.77 -3.18 -21.79
C ILE A 81 -29.17 -4.11 -20.75
N HIS A 82 -28.10 -3.65 -20.12
CA HIS A 82 -27.48 -4.32 -18.99
C HIS A 82 -27.73 -3.49 -17.75
N VAL A 83 -28.22 -4.14 -16.69
CA VAL A 83 -28.33 -3.53 -15.36
C VAL A 83 -27.34 -4.23 -14.44
N TYR A 84 -26.47 -3.45 -13.85
CA TYR A 84 -25.43 -3.89 -12.91
C TYR A 84 -25.87 -3.58 -11.49
N ASP A 85 -25.69 -4.55 -10.59
CA ASP A 85 -25.91 -4.38 -9.16
C ASP A 85 -24.56 -4.25 -8.46
N PHE A 86 -24.29 -3.08 -7.90
CA PHE A 86 -23.00 -2.80 -7.27
C PHE A 86 -22.79 -3.55 -5.96
N ALA A 87 -23.86 -3.94 -5.26
CA ALA A 87 -23.72 -4.71 -4.02
C ALA A 87 -23.22 -6.14 -4.30
N ASN A 88 -23.61 -6.71 -5.45
CA ASN A 88 -23.21 -8.05 -5.87
C ASN A 88 -22.02 -8.05 -6.85
N LEU A 89 -21.57 -6.88 -7.31
CA LEU A 89 -20.50 -6.71 -8.30
C LEU A 89 -20.74 -7.50 -9.59
N SER A 90 -21.99 -7.65 -10.01
CA SER A 90 -22.34 -8.47 -11.17
C SER A 90 -23.47 -7.86 -11.97
N MET A 91 -23.62 -8.34 -13.20
CA MET A 91 -24.86 -8.15 -13.95
C MET A 91 -26.05 -8.73 -13.19
N LYS A 92 -27.12 -7.96 -13.13
CA LYS A 92 -28.41 -8.36 -12.56
C LYS A 92 -29.27 -9.06 -13.61
N PHE A 93 -29.36 -8.45 -14.78
CA PHE A 93 -30.00 -9.04 -15.96
C PHE A 93 -29.53 -8.33 -17.22
N GLU A 94 -29.66 -9.03 -18.35
CA GLU A 94 -29.68 -8.43 -19.68
C GLU A 94 -31.11 -8.47 -20.25
N ARG A 95 -31.49 -7.45 -20.99
CA ARG A 95 -32.71 -7.42 -21.79
C ARG A 95 -32.39 -6.97 -23.19
N HIS A 96 -32.97 -7.63 -24.17
CA HIS A 96 -32.83 -7.23 -25.55
C HIS A 96 -33.94 -6.22 -25.91
N THR A 97 -33.58 -5.20 -26.68
CA THR A 97 -34.50 -4.24 -27.27
C THR A 97 -34.64 -4.50 -28.78
N ASP A 98 -35.74 -4.06 -29.37
CA ASP A 98 -35.98 -4.24 -30.80
C ASP A 98 -35.03 -3.39 -31.65
N CYS A 99 -34.73 -2.18 -31.17
CA CYS A 99 -33.89 -1.21 -31.84
C CYS A 99 -32.81 -0.69 -30.89
N GLU A 100 -31.79 -0.09 -31.49
CA GLU A 100 -30.70 0.56 -30.78
C GLU A 100 -31.20 1.79 -30.02
N ASN A 101 -30.74 1.92 -28.77
CA ASN A 101 -31.06 3.05 -27.90
C ASN A 101 -30.09 4.21 -28.16
N VAL A 102 -30.66 5.41 -28.33
CA VAL A 102 -29.93 6.68 -28.52
C VAL A 102 -29.67 7.35 -27.17
N ASP A 103 -30.72 7.49 -26.36
CA ASP A 103 -30.67 8.09 -25.02
C ASP A 103 -31.66 7.39 -24.09
N PHE A 104 -31.42 7.45 -22.79
CA PHE A 104 -32.34 6.92 -21.81
C PHE A 104 -32.21 7.63 -20.46
N VAL A 105 -33.32 7.64 -19.72
CA VAL A 105 -33.41 8.27 -18.40
C VAL A 105 -34.04 7.30 -17.40
N LEU A 106 -33.48 7.28 -16.19
CA LEU A 106 -34.03 6.56 -15.04
C LEU A 106 -35.06 7.47 -14.35
N LEU A 107 -36.29 6.97 -14.17
CA LEU A 107 -37.38 7.72 -13.54
C LEU A 107 -37.41 7.55 -12.02
N SER A 108 -37.05 6.35 -11.56
CA SER A 108 -37.00 6.03 -10.14
C SER A 108 -35.61 6.32 -9.59
N ASN A 109 -35.50 6.44 -8.27
CA ASN A 109 -34.20 6.42 -7.62
C ASN A 109 -33.48 5.08 -7.83
N ASP A 110 -34.25 4.02 -8.08
CA ASP A 110 -33.80 2.71 -8.51
C ASP A 110 -33.80 2.54 -10.05
N TRP A 111 -33.37 1.38 -10.54
CA TRP A 111 -33.50 0.97 -11.94
C TRP A 111 -34.92 0.53 -12.34
N THR A 112 -35.88 0.49 -11.41
CA THR A 112 -37.18 -0.18 -11.60
C THR A 112 -38.05 0.39 -12.71
N LYS A 113 -37.87 1.67 -13.05
CA LYS A 113 -38.59 2.37 -14.12
C LYS A 113 -37.57 3.15 -14.94
N SER A 114 -37.50 2.86 -16.23
CA SER A 114 -36.63 3.55 -17.18
C SER A 114 -37.39 3.87 -18.46
N ILE A 115 -36.96 4.94 -19.13
CA ILE A 115 -37.46 5.34 -20.43
C ILE A 115 -36.30 5.30 -21.41
N HIS A 116 -36.50 4.62 -22.53
CA HIS A 116 -35.51 4.49 -23.59
C HIS A 116 -36.02 5.16 -24.87
N LEU A 117 -35.21 6.03 -25.44
CA LEU A 117 -35.42 6.61 -26.76
C LEU A 117 -34.67 5.77 -27.78
N GLN A 118 -35.42 5.16 -28.71
CA GLN A 118 -34.88 4.34 -29.77
C GLN A 118 -34.67 5.11 -31.07
N ASN A 119 -33.76 4.59 -31.90
CA ASN A 119 -33.44 5.19 -33.20
C ASN A 119 -34.64 5.19 -34.18
N ASP A 120 -35.61 4.29 -34.01
CA ASP A 120 -36.79 4.17 -34.88
C ASP A 120 -37.94 5.17 -34.56
N ARG A 121 -37.65 6.18 -33.73
CA ARG A 121 -38.56 7.21 -33.18
C ARG A 121 -39.51 6.69 -32.11
N SER A 122 -39.30 5.48 -31.62
CA SER A 122 -40.11 4.95 -30.54
C SER A 122 -39.49 5.24 -29.18
N ILE A 123 -40.36 5.40 -28.19
CA ILE A 123 -40.02 5.51 -26.78
C ILE A 123 -40.56 4.28 -26.09
N GLU A 124 -39.66 3.52 -25.46
CA GLU A 124 -40.00 2.36 -24.67
C GLU A 124 -40.00 2.71 -23.19
N PHE A 125 -41.12 2.38 -22.53
CA PHE A 125 -41.24 2.40 -21.08
C PHE A 125 -40.92 1.02 -20.55
N GLN A 126 -39.86 0.92 -19.76
CA GLN A 126 -39.44 -0.34 -19.16
C GLN A 126 -39.66 -0.32 -17.65
N VAL A 127 -40.13 -1.45 -17.14
CA VAL A 127 -40.37 -1.66 -15.72
C VAL A 127 -39.51 -2.85 -15.25
N LYS A 128 -39.51 -3.14 -13.95
CA LYS A 128 -38.85 -4.32 -13.36
C LYS A 128 -39.21 -5.64 -14.05
N GLY A 129 -40.42 -5.78 -14.59
CA GLY A 129 -40.82 -6.95 -15.38
C GLY A 129 -40.25 -6.88 -16.78
N GLU A 130 -41.09 -6.46 -17.73
CA GLU A 130 -40.77 -6.37 -19.15
C GLU A 130 -40.98 -4.92 -19.65
N MET A 131 -41.04 -4.77 -20.97
CA MET A 131 -41.54 -3.55 -21.62
C MET A 131 -43.00 -3.34 -21.21
N HIS A 132 -43.29 -2.20 -20.60
CA HIS A 132 -44.65 -1.84 -20.19
C HIS A 132 -45.44 -1.26 -21.37
N TYR A 133 -44.82 -0.36 -22.12
CA TYR A 133 -45.49 0.30 -23.24
C TYR A 133 -44.47 0.87 -24.23
N ARG A 134 -44.88 0.98 -25.49
CA ARG A 134 -44.09 1.62 -26.55
C ARG A 134 -44.94 2.69 -27.21
N THR A 135 -44.42 3.91 -27.23
CA THR A 135 -45.03 5.06 -27.91
C THR A 135 -44.16 5.50 -29.06
N ARG A 136 -44.71 6.25 -30.01
CA ARG A 136 -43.95 6.79 -31.14
C ARG A 136 -44.02 8.31 -31.15
N VAL A 137 -42.89 8.93 -31.45
CA VAL A 137 -42.74 10.37 -31.68
C VAL A 137 -42.74 10.65 -33.18
N PRO A 138 -43.30 11.79 -33.66
CA PRO A 138 -43.38 12.06 -35.10
C PRO A 138 -42.02 12.12 -35.80
N LYS A 139 -41.02 12.73 -35.15
CA LYS A 139 -39.67 12.96 -35.66
C LYS A 139 -38.61 12.12 -34.91
N PHE A 140 -37.41 12.05 -35.47
CA PHE A 140 -36.25 11.40 -34.84
C PHE A 140 -35.84 12.15 -33.58
N GLY A 141 -35.90 11.48 -32.44
CA GLY A 141 -35.44 12.01 -31.18
C GLY A 141 -33.92 11.91 -31.08
N ARG A 142 -33.28 12.93 -30.51
CA ARG A 142 -31.85 12.97 -30.20
C ARG A 142 -31.59 12.80 -28.71
N THR A 143 -32.38 13.45 -27.87
CA THR A 143 -32.20 13.47 -26.41
C THR A 143 -33.52 13.46 -25.67
N LEU A 144 -33.45 13.05 -24.41
CA LEU A 144 -34.62 12.86 -23.57
C LEU A 144 -34.34 13.35 -22.14
N ALA A 145 -35.26 14.16 -21.60
CA ALA A 145 -35.15 14.71 -20.27
C ALA A 145 -36.48 14.56 -19.52
N TYR A 146 -36.42 14.21 -18.24
CA TYR A 146 -37.60 14.00 -17.40
C TYR A 146 -37.66 15.05 -16.29
N ASN A 147 -38.84 15.64 -16.10
CA ASN A 147 -39.09 16.56 -15.00
C ASN A 147 -39.83 15.84 -13.86
N ASP A 148 -39.18 15.72 -12.72
CA ASP A 148 -39.73 15.09 -11.51
C ASP A 148 -40.96 15.82 -10.95
N VAL A 149 -41.06 17.16 -11.13
CA VAL A 149 -42.11 17.99 -10.52
C VAL A 149 -43.45 17.84 -11.22
N ASN A 150 -43.44 17.89 -12.56
CA ASN A 150 -44.66 17.85 -13.37
C ASN A 150 -44.95 16.47 -13.97
N CYS A 151 -44.04 15.51 -13.78
CA CYS A 151 -44.02 14.21 -14.46
C CYS A 151 -44.10 14.34 -16.00
N ASP A 152 -43.48 15.39 -16.55
CA ASP A 152 -43.38 15.62 -17.99
C ASP A 152 -42.06 15.07 -18.52
N LEU A 153 -42.16 14.33 -19.62
CA LEU A 153 -41.04 13.88 -20.44
C LEU A 153 -40.87 14.85 -21.62
N TYR A 154 -39.69 15.42 -21.77
CA TYR A 154 -39.29 16.23 -22.90
C TYR A 154 -38.40 15.43 -23.84
N VAL A 155 -38.71 15.49 -25.12
CA VAL A 155 -37.96 14.79 -26.16
C VAL A 155 -37.49 15.83 -27.16
N GLY A 156 -36.17 16.04 -27.18
CA GLY A 156 -35.51 16.84 -28.21
C GLY A 156 -35.49 16.04 -29.51
N ALA A 157 -36.01 16.62 -30.58
CA ALA A 157 -36.11 15.95 -31.87
C ALA A 157 -35.47 16.76 -33.00
N ALA A 158 -35.25 16.09 -34.12
CA ALA A 158 -34.92 16.73 -35.38
C ALA A 158 -36.13 17.51 -35.90
N GLY A 159 -35.98 18.83 -36.00
CA GLY A 159 -37.04 19.77 -36.39
C GLY A 159 -37.38 20.78 -35.31
N ASN A 160 -38.43 21.55 -35.56
CA ASN A 160 -38.75 22.75 -34.78
C ASN A 160 -39.50 22.50 -33.45
N GLU A 161 -39.69 21.25 -33.03
CA GLU A 161 -40.59 20.90 -31.94
C GLU A 161 -39.88 20.11 -30.85
N ILE A 162 -40.06 20.50 -29.60
CA ILE A 162 -39.75 19.68 -28.42
C ILE A 162 -41.04 19.01 -27.99
N TYR A 163 -41.08 17.68 -28.09
CA TYR A 163 -42.26 16.92 -27.74
C TYR A 163 -42.37 16.76 -26.23
N ARG A 164 -43.56 17.06 -25.70
CA ARG A 164 -43.88 16.92 -24.29
C ARG A 164 -44.88 15.79 -24.10
N LEU A 165 -44.50 14.77 -23.33
CA LEU A 165 -45.36 13.67 -22.96
C LEU A 165 -45.54 13.69 -21.44
N ASN A 166 -46.78 13.87 -20.98
CA ASN A 166 -47.06 13.81 -19.55
C ASN A 166 -47.28 12.35 -19.13
N LEU A 167 -46.47 11.87 -18.19
CA LEU A 167 -46.50 10.47 -17.74
C LEU A 167 -47.62 10.18 -16.74
N GLU A 168 -48.10 11.19 -16.02
CA GLU A 168 -49.23 11.05 -15.10
C GLU A 168 -50.55 10.87 -15.86
N GLN A 169 -50.75 11.69 -16.91
CA GLN A 169 -51.96 11.67 -17.75
C GLN A 169 -51.85 10.69 -18.92
N GLY A 170 -50.64 10.26 -19.29
CA GLY A 170 -50.40 9.38 -20.43
C GLY A 170 -50.72 9.99 -21.78
N ARG A 171 -50.60 11.32 -21.93
CA ARG A 171 -50.93 12.02 -23.18
C ARG A 171 -49.80 12.92 -23.65
N PHE A 172 -49.74 13.12 -24.97
CA PHE A 172 -48.94 14.20 -25.55
C PHE A 172 -49.60 15.54 -25.23
N LEU A 173 -48.79 16.46 -24.74
CA LEU A 173 -49.15 17.86 -24.56
C LEU A 173 -48.70 18.65 -25.79
N GLN A 174 -49.12 19.91 -25.86
CA GLN A 174 -48.66 20.81 -26.91
C GLN A 174 -47.12 20.89 -26.87
N PRO A 175 -46.44 20.64 -28.01
CA PRO A 175 -44.98 20.72 -28.07
C PRO A 175 -44.51 22.17 -27.89
N PHE A 176 -43.25 22.36 -27.50
CA PHE A 176 -42.63 23.68 -27.58
C PHE A 176 -42.11 23.91 -28.99
N GLU A 177 -42.58 24.98 -29.61
CA GLU A 177 -42.13 25.42 -30.93
C GLU A 177 -40.89 26.27 -30.75
N VAL A 178 -39.77 25.72 -31.18
CA VAL A 178 -38.48 26.39 -31.27
C VAL A 178 -38.55 27.39 -32.45
N GLU A 179 -37.55 28.25 -32.61
CA GLU A 179 -37.47 29.13 -33.79
C GLU A 179 -36.63 28.51 -34.93
N SER A 180 -35.83 27.49 -34.63
CA SER A 180 -34.88 26.88 -35.54
C SER A 180 -35.42 25.59 -36.14
N GLU A 181 -35.41 25.50 -37.47
CA GLU A 181 -35.91 24.33 -38.20
C GLU A 181 -34.94 23.14 -38.22
N THR A 182 -33.67 23.33 -37.87
CA THR A 182 -32.59 22.32 -38.00
C THR A 182 -32.69 21.25 -36.90
N GLY A 183 -32.95 21.67 -35.66
CA GLY A 183 -33.43 20.80 -34.59
C GLY A 183 -32.75 20.99 -33.24
N VAL A 184 -33.21 20.19 -32.28
CA VAL A 184 -32.76 20.23 -30.88
C VAL A 184 -31.82 19.07 -30.62
N ASN A 185 -30.56 19.37 -30.29
CA ASN A 185 -29.54 18.36 -30.02
C ASN A 185 -29.66 17.84 -28.58
N ILE A 186 -29.76 18.75 -27.62
CA ILE A 186 -29.75 18.41 -26.19
C ILE A 186 -30.86 19.16 -25.46
N VAL A 187 -31.52 18.47 -24.53
CA VAL A 187 -32.47 19.07 -23.59
C VAL A 187 -32.01 18.72 -22.19
N ASP A 188 -31.93 19.71 -21.31
CA ASP A 188 -31.68 19.51 -19.88
C ASP A 188 -32.66 20.35 -19.07
N ILE A 189 -32.87 19.92 -17.83
CA ILE A 189 -33.77 20.59 -16.89
C ILE A 189 -32.96 20.86 -15.64
N ASN A 190 -33.13 22.04 -15.07
CA ASN A 190 -32.58 22.30 -13.75
C ASN A 190 -33.58 21.83 -12.68
N ASP A 191 -33.08 21.01 -11.78
CA ASP A 191 -33.84 20.42 -10.68
C ASP A 191 -34.38 21.46 -9.68
N VAL A 192 -33.73 22.63 -9.52
CA VAL A 192 -34.15 23.64 -8.53
C VAL A 192 -35.32 24.49 -9.01
N HIS A 193 -35.17 25.18 -10.14
CA HIS A 193 -36.19 26.12 -10.64
C HIS A 193 -37.12 25.51 -11.70
N GLY A 194 -36.75 24.37 -12.30
CA GLY A 194 -37.54 23.71 -13.35
C GLY A 194 -37.45 24.33 -14.75
N LEU A 195 -36.56 25.29 -15.01
CA LEU A 195 -36.30 25.80 -16.36
C LEU A 195 -35.78 24.67 -17.25
N VAL A 196 -36.34 24.58 -18.44
CA VAL A 196 -35.91 23.65 -19.50
C VAL A 196 -34.98 24.41 -20.43
N GLY A 197 -33.76 23.91 -20.63
CA GLY A 197 -32.82 24.45 -21.60
C GLY A 197 -32.72 23.51 -22.80
N ALA A 198 -32.84 24.08 -24.00
CA ALA A 198 -32.73 23.37 -25.26
C ALA A 198 -31.52 23.92 -26.04
N GLY A 199 -30.55 23.05 -26.34
CA GLY A 199 -29.41 23.35 -27.19
C GLY A 199 -29.73 23.07 -28.66
N LEU A 200 -29.64 24.10 -29.50
CA LEU A 200 -29.99 24.05 -30.91
C LEU A 200 -28.77 23.83 -31.80
N GLU A 201 -29.04 23.31 -32.99
CA GLU A 201 -28.02 23.11 -34.03
C GLU A 201 -27.51 24.45 -34.60
N ASP A 202 -28.32 25.53 -34.51
CA ASP A 202 -27.94 26.89 -34.94
C ASP A 202 -26.98 27.62 -33.98
N GLY A 203 -26.47 26.96 -32.94
CA GLY A 203 -25.58 27.58 -31.95
C GLY A 203 -26.29 28.50 -30.97
N THR A 204 -27.60 28.35 -30.83
CA THR A 204 -28.41 29.07 -29.86
C THR A 204 -28.92 28.13 -28.77
N VAL A 205 -29.09 28.66 -27.56
CA VAL A 205 -29.70 27.96 -26.43
C VAL A 205 -31.01 28.66 -26.11
N GLU A 206 -32.11 27.92 -26.11
CA GLU A 206 -33.42 28.43 -25.73
C GLU A 206 -33.83 27.93 -24.34
N PHE A 207 -34.39 28.84 -23.55
CA PHE A 207 -34.90 28.56 -22.22
C PHE A 207 -36.42 28.64 -22.20
N TRP A 208 -37.04 27.59 -21.68
CA TRP A 208 -38.48 27.40 -21.61
C TRP A 208 -38.89 27.19 -20.16
N ASP A 209 -39.89 27.96 -19.70
CA ASP A 209 -40.50 27.71 -18.38
C ASP A 209 -41.71 26.77 -18.55
N PRO A 210 -41.71 25.58 -17.93
CA PRO A 210 -42.84 24.64 -17.99
C PRO A 210 -44.16 25.22 -17.46
N ARG A 211 -44.10 26.18 -16.53
CA ARG A 211 -45.28 26.79 -15.90
C ARG A 211 -45.92 27.80 -16.82
N ALA A 212 -45.11 28.69 -17.40
CA ALA A 212 -45.56 29.67 -18.38
C ALA A 212 -45.86 29.06 -19.76
N ARG A 213 -45.26 27.90 -20.08
CA ARG A 213 -45.34 27.22 -21.39
C ARG A 213 -44.90 28.12 -22.55
N GLN A 214 -44.01 29.06 -22.26
CA GLN A 214 -43.50 30.04 -23.19
C GLN A 214 -41.98 30.09 -23.07
N ARG A 215 -41.35 30.47 -24.18
CA ARG A 215 -39.92 30.75 -24.23
C ARG A 215 -39.63 32.00 -23.40
N VAL A 216 -38.67 31.90 -22.50
CA VAL A 216 -38.24 33.00 -21.63
C VAL A 216 -37.10 33.77 -22.30
N VAL A 217 -36.05 33.06 -22.71
CA VAL A 217 -34.82 33.65 -23.25
C VAL A 217 -34.29 32.80 -24.41
N LYS A 218 -33.76 33.46 -25.42
CA LYS A 218 -32.90 32.88 -26.45
C LYS A 218 -31.51 33.51 -26.32
N MET A 219 -30.50 32.67 -26.17
CA MET A 219 -29.11 33.08 -26.03
C MET A 219 -28.30 32.55 -27.21
N GLN A 220 -27.59 33.43 -27.89
CA GLN A 220 -26.62 33.00 -28.91
C GLN A 220 -25.29 32.72 -28.25
N VAL A 221 -24.74 31.54 -28.54
CA VAL A 221 -23.46 31.12 -28.03
C VAL A 221 -22.39 31.77 -28.89
N VAL A 222 -21.69 32.76 -28.33
CA VAL A 222 -20.56 33.40 -29.02
C VAL A 222 -19.31 32.60 -28.72
N ASP A 223 -18.90 31.81 -29.70
CA ASP A 223 -17.55 31.25 -29.73
C ASP A 223 -16.63 32.34 -30.30
N GLY A 224 -15.47 32.57 -29.68
CA GLY A 224 -14.55 33.65 -30.09
C GLY A 224 -13.97 33.48 -31.51
N ALA A 225 -14.32 32.40 -32.21
CA ALA A 225 -13.99 32.12 -33.58
C ALA A 225 -15.18 32.43 -34.51
N ASP A 226 -14.95 33.31 -35.49
CA ASP A 226 -15.88 33.58 -36.59
C ASP A 226 -16.19 32.30 -37.37
N SER A 227 -17.26 31.57 -37.01
CA SER A 227 -17.78 30.48 -37.84
C SER A 227 -19.29 30.30 -37.69
N SER A 228 -19.96 30.48 -38.80
CA SER A 228 -21.40 30.43 -39.06
C SER A 228 -22.05 29.04 -38.92
N SER A 229 -21.46 28.13 -38.14
CA SER A 229 -21.94 26.73 -38.02
C SER A 229 -21.51 26.06 -36.72
N THR A 230 -21.55 26.78 -35.60
CA THR A 230 -21.28 26.19 -34.29
C THR A 230 -22.58 25.62 -33.73
N GLN A 231 -22.69 24.30 -33.58
CA GLN A 231 -23.87 23.67 -32.96
C GLN A 231 -23.65 23.44 -31.46
N VAL A 232 -24.71 23.52 -30.67
CA VAL A 232 -24.66 23.14 -29.26
C VAL A 232 -24.92 21.63 -29.17
N THR A 233 -23.93 20.87 -28.69
CA THR A 233 -24.01 19.39 -28.60
C THR A 233 -24.27 18.92 -27.17
N ALA A 234 -23.74 19.62 -26.18
CA ALA A 234 -23.91 19.31 -24.77
C ALA A 234 -24.41 20.51 -23.98
N PHE A 235 -25.30 20.28 -23.03
CA PHE A 235 -25.86 21.32 -22.17
C PHE A 235 -26.18 20.71 -20.82
N LYS A 236 -25.75 21.37 -19.73
CA LYS A 236 -26.01 20.91 -18.37
C LYS A 236 -26.17 22.04 -17.37
N PHE A 237 -27.26 22.03 -16.62
CA PHE A 237 -27.45 22.90 -15.45
C PHE A 237 -26.70 22.36 -14.23
N ARG A 238 -26.26 23.29 -13.37
CA ARG A 238 -25.75 22.95 -12.04
C ARG A 238 -26.89 22.97 -11.01
N ASN A 239 -26.74 22.18 -9.96
CA ASN A 239 -27.69 22.09 -8.83
C ASN A 239 -27.84 23.39 -8.01
N ASP A 240 -26.95 24.36 -8.15
CA ASP A 240 -27.10 25.74 -7.60
C ASP A 240 -28.19 26.54 -8.34
N GLY A 241 -28.47 26.15 -9.57
CA GLY A 241 -29.53 26.70 -10.40
C GLY A 241 -29.30 28.07 -11.01
N LEU A 242 -28.08 28.59 -10.90
CA LEU A 242 -27.62 29.80 -11.60
C LEU A 242 -26.66 29.48 -12.74
N ASN A 243 -25.83 28.47 -12.55
CA ASN A 243 -24.71 28.19 -13.44
C ASN A 243 -25.11 27.10 -14.44
N MET A 244 -24.68 27.29 -15.68
CA MET A 244 -24.90 26.36 -16.75
C MET A 244 -23.64 26.19 -17.58
N ALA A 245 -23.50 25.01 -18.16
CA ALA A 245 -22.40 24.70 -19.06
C ALA A 245 -22.96 24.34 -20.43
N VAL A 246 -22.34 24.90 -21.46
CA VAL A 246 -22.68 24.71 -22.86
C VAL A 246 -21.45 24.15 -23.56
N GLY A 247 -21.62 23.07 -24.31
CA GLY A 247 -20.58 22.46 -25.13
C GLY A 247 -20.89 22.63 -26.61
N THR A 248 -19.92 23.12 -27.37
CA THR A 248 -20.04 23.29 -28.81
C THR A 248 -19.50 22.10 -29.59
N SER A 249 -19.84 22.01 -30.88
CA SER A 249 -19.24 21.04 -31.80
C SER A 249 -17.75 21.21 -32.01
N ASN A 250 -17.21 22.38 -31.75
CA ASN A 250 -15.81 22.70 -31.99
C ASN A 250 -14.90 22.23 -30.85
N GLY A 251 -15.45 21.58 -29.82
CA GLY A 251 -14.68 21.15 -28.65
C GLY A 251 -14.50 22.24 -27.59
N ILE A 252 -15.30 23.31 -27.66
CA ILE A 252 -15.21 24.44 -26.75
C ILE A 252 -16.33 24.36 -25.72
N SER A 253 -15.92 24.32 -24.46
CA SER A 253 -16.80 24.34 -23.30
C SER A 253 -16.93 25.76 -22.78
N LEU A 254 -18.16 26.21 -22.60
CA LEU A 254 -18.51 27.57 -22.22
C LEU A 254 -19.32 27.51 -20.94
N LEU A 255 -18.87 28.21 -19.91
CA LEU A 255 -19.63 28.39 -18.68
C LEU A 255 -20.41 29.68 -18.75
N TYR A 256 -21.69 29.61 -18.40
CA TYR A 256 -22.56 30.77 -18.27
C TYR A 256 -23.15 30.83 -16.88
N ASP A 257 -23.46 32.05 -16.46
CA ASP A 257 -24.39 32.34 -15.38
C ASP A 257 -25.69 32.78 -16.06
N LEU A 258 -26.84 32.23 -15.66
CA LEU A 258 -28.16 32.57 -16.19
C LEU A 258 -28.46 34.07 -16.15
N ARG A 259 -27.79 34.82 -15.28
CA ARG A 259 -27.95 36.28 -15.15
C ARG A 259 -27.15 37.07 -16.19
N ARG A 260 -26.18 36.46 -16.86
CA ARG A 260 -25.26 37.12 -17.79
C ARG A 260 -25.37 36.50 -19.19
N SER A 261 -25.43 37.34 -20.22
CA SER A 261 -25.47 36.89 -21.61
C SER A 261 -24.10 36.50 -22.17
N GLN A 262 -23.01 36.94 -21.53
CA GLN A 262 -21.64 36.59 -21.91
C GLN A 262 -21.14 35.40 -21.08
N PRO A 263 -20.31 34.52 -21.68
CA PRO A 263 -19.73 33.40 -20.94
C PRO A 263 -18.82 33.91 -19.82
N LEU A 264 -18.86 33.24 -18.67
CA LEU A 264 -17.93 33.44 -17.56
C LEU A 264 -16.53 32.95 -17.93
N MET A 265 -16.46 31.80 -18.60
CA MET A 265 -15.21 31.19 -19.00
C MET A 265 -15.40 30.37 -20.27
N THR A 266 -14.40 30.44 -21.14
CA THR A 266 -14.31 29.64 -22.36
C THR A 266 -13.10 28.72 -22.24
N LYS A 267 -13.29 27.43 -22.49
CA LYS A 267 -12.22 26.44 -22.41
C LYS A 267 -12.28 25.49 -23.58
N ASP A 268 -11.19 25.46 -24.33
CA ASP A 268 -10.97 24.53 -25.43
C ASP A 268 -10.32 23.23 -24.93
N GLN A 269 -10.79 22.12 -25.48
CA GLN A 269 -10.30 20.78 -25.22
C GLN A 269 -9.10 20.42 -26.12
N GLY A 270 -8.95 21.09 -27.27
CA GLY A 270 -7.77 21.08 -28.14
C GLY A 270 -7.84 20.14 -29.35
N TYR A 271 -8.71 19.11 -29.34
CA TYR A 271 -8.83 18.19 -30.49
C TYR A 271 -9.82 18.66 -31.56
N GLY A 272 -10.66 19.65 -31.28
CA GLY A 272 -11.67 20.14 -32.23
C GLY A 272 -12.83 19.18 -32.49
N PHE A 273 -13.02 18.17 -31.63
CA PHE A 273 -14.15 17.25 -31.69
C PHE A 273 -15.34 17.78 -30.89
N PRO A 274 -16.58 17.39 -31.23
CA PRO A 274 -17.75 17.82 -30.46
C PRO A 274 -17.69 17.33 -29.02
N ILE A 275 -18.15 18.20 -28.11
CA ILE A 275 -18.34 17.82 -26.71
C ILE A 275 -19.58 16.93 -26.61
N ASN A 276 -19.39 15.68 -26.19
CA ASN A 276 -20.46 14.71 -26.07
C ASN A 276 -21.27 14.91 -24.79
N LYS A 277 -20.59 15.25 -23.68
CA LYS A 277 -21.23 15.38 -22.37
C LYS A 277 -20.48 16.32 -21.46
N ILE A 278 -21.24 16.96 -20.58
CA ILE A 278 -20.75 17.83 -19.53
C ILE A 278 -21.47 17.43 -18.24
N THR A 279 -20.72 17.22 -17.16
CA THR A 279 -21.29 16.96 -15.84
C THR A 279 -20.61 17.83 -14.78
N TRP A 280 -21.42 18.44 -13.93
CA TRP A 280 -20.95 19.15 -12.76
C TRP A 280 -20.59 18.15 -11.65
N LEU A 281 -19.42 18.33 -11.03
CA LEU A 281 -18.96 17.51 -9.91
C LEU A 281 -19.21 18.29 -8.62
N ASP A 282 -20.47 18.37 -8.18
CA ASP A 282 -20.88 19.20 -7.04
C ASP A 282 -21.28 18.39 -5.79
N ASP A 283 -21.45 17.07 -5.94
CA ASP A 283 -21.94 16.22 -4.85
C ASP A 283 -20.91 16.07 -3.71
N ASN A 284 -19.62 16.17 -4.04
CA ASN A 284 -18.53 16.10 -3.06
C ASN A 284 -18.18 17.48 -2.50
N SER A 285 -18.49 17.72 -1.21
CA SER A 285 -18.18 18.98 -0.51
C SER A 285 -16.69 19.35 -0.51
N SER A 286 -15.77 18.40 -0.66
CA SER A 286 -14.32 18.64 -0.72
C SER A 286 -13.83 19.05 -2.11
N VAL A 287 -14.61 18.75 -3.15
CA VAL A 287 -14.24 19.00 -4.56
C VAL A 287 -15.34 19.78 -5.29
N SER A 288 -16.06 20.61 -4.52
CA SER A 288 -17.06 21.52 -5.06
C SER A 288 -16.42 22.44 -6.09
N ASN A 289 -17.12 22.67 -7.21
CA ASN A 289 -16.73 23.54 -8.34
C ASN A 289 -15.86 22.93 -9.44
N LYS A 290 -15.67 21.60 -9.48
CA LYS A 290 -15.14 20.95 -10.67
C LYS A 290 -16.22 20.66 -11.69
N ILE A 291 -15.82 20.65 -12.94
CA ILE A 291 -16.64 20.26 -14.07
C ILE A 291 -15.88 19.27 -14.92
N MET A 292 -16.59 18.25 -15.40
CA MET A 292 -16.08 17.27 -16.32
C MET A 292 -16.64 17.55 -17.71
N THR A 293 -15.75 17.63 -18.69
CA THR A 293 -16.08 17.82 -20.10
C THR A 293 -15.50 16.66 -20.90
N SER A 294 -16.36 15.95 -21.63
CA SER A 294 -15.96 14.82 -22.46
C SER A 294 -16.13 15.11 -23.95
N ASP A 295 -15.07 14.87 -24.70
CA ASP A 295 -15.08 14.80 -26.15
C ASP A 295 -15.17 13.34 -26.59
N ARG A 296 -15.13 13.10 -27.90
CA ARG A 296 -15.03 11.74 -28.47
C ARG A 296 -13.80 10.97 -27.98
N LYS A 297 -12.67 11.61 -27.67
CA LYS A 297 -11.41 10.91 -27.35
C LYS A 297 -10.93 11.08 -25.92
N ILE A 298 -11.22 12.23 -25.32
CA ILE A 298 -10.70 12.61 -24.01
C ILE A 298 -11.82 13.06 -23.10
N ALA A 299 -11.67 12.81 -21.81
CA ALA A 299 -12.51 13.43 -20.79
C ALA A 299 -11.60 14.20 -19.82
N LYS A 300 -11.82 15.50 -19.69
CA LYS A 300 -11.02 16.40 -18.85
C LYS A 300 -11.87 16.88 -17.68
N ILE A 301 -11.25 16.95 -16.51
CA ILE A 301 -11.84 17.54 -15.32
C ILE A 301 -11.07 18.81 -15.02
N TRP A 302 -11.79 19.89 -14.77
CA TRP A 302 -11.17 21.19 -14.51
C TRP A 302 -11.97 22.03 -13.53
N ASP A 303 -11.28 22.98 -12.92
CA ASP A 303 -11.86 23.86 -11.93
C ASP A 303 -12.57 25.03 -12.61
N ARG A 304 -13.80 25.29 -12.19
CA ARG A 304 -14.63 26.35 -12.78
C ARG A 304 -14.03 27.76 -12.62
N ASN A 305 -13.40 28.04 -11.50
CA ASN A 305 -12.95 29.39 -11.16
C ASN A 305 -11.63 29.73 -11.85
N ASP A 306 -10.70 28.78 -11.83
CA ASP A 306 -9.34 28.99 -12.34
C ASP A 306 -9.20 28.57 -13.80
N GLY A 307 -10.06 27.66 -14.28
CA GLY A 307 -9.94 27.06 -15.61
C GLY A 307 -8.81 26.04 -15.73
N ASP A 308 -8.04 25.83 -14.67
CA ASP A 308 -6.93 24.90 -14.63
C ASP A 308 -7.40 23.45 -14.79
N LEU A 309 -6.61 22.68 -15.53
CA LEU A 309 -6.87 21.26 -15.73
C LEU A 309 -6.50 20.50 -14.46
N PHE A 310 -7.48 19.80 -13.87
CA PHE A 310 -7.25 18.95 -12.70
C PHE A 310 -6.76 17.56 -13.11
N ALA A 311 -7.50 16.89 -13.98
CA ALA A 311 -7.15 15.55 -14.46
C ALA A 311 -7.59 15.36 -15.91
N SER A 312 -6.86 14.53 -16.66
CA SER A 312 -7.26 14.05 -17.99
C SER A 312 -7.38 12.54 -17.99
N MET A 313 -8.49 12.04 -18.54
CA MET A 313 -8.75 10.63 -18.79
C MET A 313 -8.65 10.42 -20.30
N GLU A 314 -7.64 9.67 -20.71
CA GLU A 314 -7.34 9.38 -22.12
C GLU A 314 -7.48 7.88 -22.39
N PRO A 315 -8.69 7.41 -22.73
CA PRO A 315 -8.87 6.04 -23.20
C PRO A 315 -8.22 5.84 -24.57
N SER A 316 -7.85 4.59 -24.85
CA SER A 316 -7.30 4.21 -26.15
C SER A 316 -8.35 4.14 -27.26
N VAL A 317 -9.63 4.16 -26.89
CA VAL A 317 -10.80 3.99 -27.76
C VAL A 317 -11.73 5.16 -27.57
N ASP A 318 -12.51 5.47 -28.60
CA ASP A 318 -13.46 6.57 -28.60
C ASP A 318 -14.59 6.34 -27.58
N ILE A 319 -15.02 7.45 -26.98
CA ILE A 319 -16.02 7.58 -25.93
C ILE A 319 -17.32 8.10 -26.51
N ASN A 320 -18.41 7.39 -26.25
CA ASN A 320 -19.78 7.81 -26.58
C ASN A 320 -20.43 8.57 -25.42
N ASP A 321 -20.18 8.12 -24.19
CA ASP A 321 -20.80 8.68 -22.99
C ASP A 321 -19.89 8.52 -21.76
N VAL A 322 -20.03 9.43 -20.80
CA VAL A 322 -19.32 9.38 -19.51
C VAL A 322 -20.32 9.66 -18.39
N GLU A 323 -20.32 8.82 -17.37
CA GLU A 323 -21.17 9.00 -16.20
C GLU A 323 -20.32 8.98 -14.93
N TYR A 324 -20.60 9.95 -14.05
CA TYR A 324 -19.99 10.09 -12.74
C TYR A 324 -20.85 9.38 -11.69
N ILE A 325 -20.21 8.66 -10.77
CA ILE A 325 -20.91 8.09 -9.61
C ILE A 325 -20.95 9.16 -8.50
N PRO A 326 -22.15 9.57 -8.02
CA PRO A 326 -22.28 10.52 -6.92
C PRO A 326 -21.44 10.13 -5.69
N ASP A 327 -20.95 11.13 -4.96
CA ASP A 327 -20.13 10.98 -3.75
C ASP A 327 -18.82 10.17 -3.86
N SER A 328 -18.26 9.98 -5.07
CA SER A 328 -17.07 9.15 -5.25
C SER A 328 -16.12 9.63 -6.36
N GLY A 329 -14.89 9.14 -6.39
CA GLY A 329 -13.92 9.44 -7.48
C GLY A 329 -14.07 8.60 -8.74
N MET A 330 -15.20 7.90 -8.93
CA MET A 330 -15.38 6.89 -9.98
C MET A 330 -16.15 7.40 -11.20
N PHE A 331 -15.67 7.01 -12.39
CA PHE A 331 -16.28 7.30 -13.67
C PHE A 331 -16.51 6.03 -14.48
N PHE A 332 -17.69 5.93 -15.08
CA PHE A 332 -18.01 4.94 -16.11
C PHE A 332 -17.96 5.60 -17.48
N MET A 333 -17.34 4.93 -18.45
CA MET A 333 -17.30 5.39 -19.83
C MET A 333 -17.87 4.34 -20.77
N ALA A 334 -18.83 4.78 -21.59
CA ALA A 334 -19.33 4.02 -22.73
C ALA A 334 -18.40 4.30 -23.89
N ASN A 335 -17.86 3.25 -24.50
CA ASN A 335 -16.91 3.35 -25.59
C ASN A 335 -17.25 2.36 -26.71
N GLU A 336 -16.52 2.47 -27.81
CA GLU A 336 -16.59 1.57 -28.97
C GLU A 336 -15.88 0.21 -28.75
N SER A 337 -15.49 -0.12 -27.51
CA SER A 337 -14.82 -1.39 -27.20
C SER A 337 -15.72 -2.36 -26.46
N ILE A 338 -15.33 -3.64 -26.48
CA ILE A 338 -16.03 -4.72 -25.76
C ILE A 338 -16.13 -4.39 -24.26
N PRO A 339 -15.02 -4.19 -23.52
CA PRO A 339 -15.10 -3.79 -22.12
C PRO A 339 -15.35 -2.29 -22.01
N MET A 340 -16.37 -1.93 -21.24
CA MET A 340 -16.59 -0.53 -20.85
C MET A 340 -15.50 -0.08 -19.89
N HIS A 341 -15.06 1.18 -20.00
CA HIS A 341 -13.96 1.67 -19.19
C HIS A 341 -14.46 2.21 -17.85
N THR A 342 -13.72 1.88 -16.79
CA THR A 342 -13.90 2.49 -15.46
C THR A 342 -12.62 3.19 -15.07
N TYR A 343 -12.77 4.46 -14.70
CA TYR A 343 -11.69 5.29 -14.21
C TYR A 343 -11.93 5.64 -12.76
N TYR A 344 -10.86 5.64 -11.98
CA TYR A 344 -10.86 6.03 -10.59
C TYR A 344 -9.81 7.10 -10.33
N ILE A 345 -10.21 8.17 -9.66
CA ILE A 345 -9.36 9.29 -9.28
C ILE A 345 -9.45 9.48 -7.76
N PRO A 346 -8.50 8.94 -6.98
CA PRO A 346 -8.52 9.05 -5.51
C PRO A 346 -8.50 10.50 -5.02
N ALA A 347 -7.78 11.38 -5.75
CA ALA A 347 -7.70 12.80 -5.42
C ALA A 347 -9.03 13.56 -5.60
N LEU A 348 -10.00 12.99 -6.32
CA LEU A 348 -11.34 13.57 -6.50
C LEU A 348 -12.29 13.20 -5.36
N GLY A 349 -12.10 12.02 -4.78
CA GLY A 349 -12.95 11.50 -3.73
C GLY A 349 -12.69 10.02 -3.50
N PRO A 350 -13.11 9.49 -2.33
CA PRO A 350 -12.91 8.09 -1.99
C PRO A 350 -13.68 7.16 -2.94
N ALA A 351 -13.32 5.88 -2.93
CA ALA A 351 -14.11 4.86 -3.62
C ALA A 351 -15.49 4.71 -2.96
N PRO A 352 -16.54 4.36 -3.73
CA PRO A 352 -17.87 4.17 -3.17
C PRO A 352 -17.87 2.97 -2.20
N LYS A 353 -18.84 2.93 -1.29
CA LYS A 353 -18.90 1.94 -0.19
C LYS A 353 -18.79 0.48 -0.63
N TRP A 354 -19.32 0.15 -1.81
CA TRP A 354 -19.28 -1.20 -2.38
C TRP A 354 -17.92 -1.57 -2.98
N CYS A 355 -17.01 -0.60 -3.15
CA CYS A 355 -15.66 -0.76 -3.68
C CYS A 355 -14.59 -0.13 -2.79
N SER A 356 -14.75 -0.17 -1.47
CA SER A 356 -13.75 0.33 -0.52
C SER A 356 -12.38 -0.36 -0.62
N PHE A 357 -12.31 -1.54 -1.23
CA PHE A 357 -11.05 -2.24 -1.47
C PHE A 357 -10.17 -1.53 -2.51
N LEU A 358 -10.75 -0.76 -3.44
CA LEU A 358 -9.97 -0.03 -4.43
C LEU A 358 -9.03 0.98 -3.78
N ASP A 359 -9.48 1.68 -2.74
CA ASP A 359 -8.66 2.65 -2.01
C ASP A 359 -7.41 1.99 -1.42
N ASN A 360 -7.56 0.79 -0.84
CA ASN A 360 -6.43 0.04 -0.32
C ASN A 360 -5.47 -0.41 -1.43
N ILE A 361 -5.99 -0.81 -2.60
CA ILE A 361 -5.13 -1.18 -3.75
C ILE A 361 -4.37 0.03 -4.28
N THR A 362 -5.04 1.19 -4.39
CA THR A 362 -4.40 2.40 -4.90
C THR A 362 -3.38 2.94 -3.90
N GLU A 363 -3.67 2.92 -2.61
CA GLU A 363 -2.71 3.32 -1.56
C GLU A 363 -1.46 2.41 -1.60
N GLU A 364 -1.64 1.09 -1.67
CA GLU A 364 -0.54 0.13 -1.80
C GLU A 364 0.28 0.30 -3.09
N LEU A 365 -0.34 0.85 -4.14
CA LEU A 365 0.29 1.15 -5.41
C LEU A 365 0.99 2.52 -5.39
N GLU A 366 0.49 3.49 -4.65
CA GLU A 366 1.15 4.77 -4.40
C GLU A 366 2.37 4.61 -3.48
N GLU A 367 2.30 3.70 -2.49
CA GLU A 367 3.45 3.32 -1.65
C GLU A 367 4.56 2.61 -2.45
N LYS A 368 4.20 1.94 -3.55
CA LYS A 368 5.13 1.23 -4.45
C LYS A 368 5.23 1.97 -5.79
N PRO A 369 5.95 3.11 -5.87
CA PRO A 369 6.14 3.79 -7.14
C PRO A 369 6.77 2.80 -8.13
N SER A 370 6.19 2.74 -9.33
CA SER A 370 6.51 1.79 -10.39
C SER A 370 8.01 1.52 -10.51
N ASP A 371 8.40 0.24 -10.51
CA ASP A 371 9.73 -0.20 -10.87
C ASP A 371 10.10 0.38 -12.24
N THR A 372 10.92 1.43 -12.25
CA THR A 372 11.48 1.95 -13.50
C THR A 372 12.17 0.80 -14.24
N VAL A 373 12.18 0.79 -15.57
CA VAL A 373 12.74 -0.29 -16.43
C VAL A 373 14.20 -0.67 -16.07
N TYR A 374 14.88 0.15 -15.28
CA TYR A 374 16.23 -0.04 -14.77
C TYR A 374 16.32 -0.54 -13.32
N SER A 375 15.21 -0.80 -12.61
CA SER A 375 15.23 -1.31 -11.23
C SER A 375 15.91 -2.67 -11.13
N ASN A 376 15.74 -3.49 -12.15
CA ASN A 376 16.38 -4.80 -12.25
C ASN A 376 17.84 -4.74 -12.73
N TYR A 377 18.36 -3.57 -13.10
CA TYR A 377 19.72 -3.39 -13.60
C TYR A 377 20.60 -2.67 -12.57
N ARG A 378 21.71 -3.30 -12.18
CA ARG A 378 22.72 -2.67 -11.32
C ARG A 378 23.81 -2.03 -12.17
N PHE A 379 24.14 -0.79 -11.86
CA PHE A 379 25.30 -0.11 -12.46
C PHE A 379 26.60 -0.61 -11.82
N ILE A 380 27.57 -0.97 -12.65
CA ILE A 380 28.87 -1.52 -12.24
C ILE A 380 29.98 -0.71 -12.90
N THR A 381 30.98 -0.32 -12.12
CA THR A 381 32.16 0.38 -12.64
C THR A 381 33.13 -0.59 -13.31
N LYS A 382 34.00 -0.08 -14.20
CA LYS A 382 35.06 -0.92 -14.83
C LYS A 382 35.95 -1.64 -13.80
N GLN A 383 36.17 -1.03 -12.63
CA GLN A 383 36.94 -1.64 -11.54
C GLN A 383 36.21 -2.84 -10.93
N ASP A 384 34.89 -2.72 -10.74
CA ASP A 384 34.08 -3.79 -10.17
C ASP A 384 33.91 -4.97 -11.16
N VAL A 385 33.85 -4.70 -12.46
CA VAL A 385 33.88 -5.75 -13.50
C VAL A 385 35.19 -6.55 -13.43
N ALA A 386 36.31 -5.87 -13.18
CA ALA A 386 37.62 -6.52 -13.01
C ALA A 386 37.68 -7.33 -11.70
N ARG A 387 37.16 -6.79 -10.58
CA ARG A 387 37.09 -7.52 -9.30
C ARG A 387 36.25 -8.79 -9.36
N LEU A 388 35.17 -8.76 -10.14
CA LEU A 388 34.25 -9.89 -10.29
C LEU A 388 34.68 -10.88 -11.39
N ASN A 389 35.83 -10.66 -12.05
CA ASN A 389 36.32 -11.47 -13.17
C ASN A 389 35.32 -11.62 -14.34
N ILE A 390 34.54 -10.57 -14.64
CA ILE A 390 33.50 -10.56 -15.70
C ILE A 390 33.95 -9.79 -16.95
N SER A 391 35.26 -9.53 -17.10
CA SER A 391 35.79 -8.77 -18.23
C SER A 391 35.46 -9.39 -19.60
N HIS A 392 35.30 -10.72 -19.65
CA HIS A 392 34.95 -11.45 -20.87
C HIS A 392 33.52 -11.19 -21.38
N LEU A 393 32.62 -10.66 -20.56
CA LEU A 393 31.25 -10.34 -20.99
C LEU A 393 31.11 -8.93 -21.56
N ILE A 394 32.18 -8.13 -21.58
CA ILE A 394 32.20 -6.80 -22.18
C ILE A 394 31.95 -6.94 -23.69
N GLY A 395 30.87 -6.32 -24.19
CA GLY A 395 30.46 -6.37 -25.60
C GLY A 395 29.36 -7.41 -25.90
N THR A 396 28.99 -8.25 -24.94
CA THR A 396 27.83 -9.13 -25.05
C THR A 396 26.53 -8.42 -24.62
N LYS A 397 25.37 -8.92 -25.06
CA LYS A 397 24.05 -8.36 -24.71
C LYS A 397 23.75 -8.36 -23.20
N VAL A 398 24.51 -9.11 -22.41
CA VAL A 398 24.37 -9.27 -20.95
C VAL A 398 24.86 -8.03 -20.18
N MET A 399 25.88 -7.33 -20.68
CA MET A 399 26.38 -6.10 -20.07
C MET A 399 26.20 -4.94 -21.05
N ARG A 400 25.33 -3.98 -20.70
CA ARG A 400 25.11 -2.78 -21.51
C ARG A 400 26.08 -1.70 -21.08
N ALA A 401 26.93 -1.23 -21.99
CA ALA A 401 27.81 -0.10 -21.72
C ALA A 401 26.99 1.18 -21.50
N TYR A 402 27.29 1.92 -20.45
CA TYR A 402 26.67 3.22 -20.18
C TYR A 402 27.68 4.16 -19.51
N MET A 403 27.92 5.31 -20.13
CA MET A 403 28.87 6.34 -19.71
C MET A 403 30.27 5.78 -19.38
N HIS A 404 30.54 5.47 -18.11
CA HIS A 404 31.83 5.02 -17.58
C HIS A 404 31.78 3.61 -16.94
N GLY A 405 30.67 2.89 -17.11
CA GLY A 405 30.47 1.57 -16.54
C GLY A 405 29.56 0.69 -17.40
N TYR A 406 28.96 -0.31 -16.77
CA TYR A 406 28.09 -1.28 -17.40
C TYR A 406 26.86 -1.52 -16.54
N PHE A 407 25.70 -1.69 -17.17
CA PHE A 407 24.52 -2.23 -16.51
C PHE A 407 24.47 -3.74 -16.70
N ILE A 408 24.26 -4.47 -15.61
CA ILE A 408 23.99 -5.92 -15.59
C ILE A 408 22.69 -6.18 -14.82
N ASP A 409 21.98 -7.26 -15.11
CA ASP A 409 20.82 -7.67 -14.30
C ASP A 409 21.26 -7.99 -12.86
N THR A 410 20.50 -7.50 -11.88
CA THR A 410 20.73 -7.66 -10.43
C THR A 410 20.89 -9.13 -10.03
N GLU A 411 20.04 -10.02 -10.54
CA GLU A 411 20.16 -11.46 -10.26
C GLU A 411 21.46 -12.08 -10.78
N LEU A 412 21.95 -11.60 -11.94
CA LEU A 412 23.20 -12.07 -12.50
C LEU A 412 24.39 -11.52 -11.72
N TYR A 413 24.32 -10.24 -11.32
CA TYR A 413 25.31 -9.65 -10.44
C TYR A 413 25.44 -10.43 -9.14
N ASP A 414 24.33 -10.76 -8.47
CA ASP A 414 24.35 -11.44 -7.19
C ASP A 414 24.92 -12.86 -7.31
N LYS A 415 24.58 -13.58 -8.38
CA LYS A 415 25.17 -14.90 -8.69
C LYS A 415 26.68 -14.80 -8.88
N VAL A 416 27.15 -13.82 -9.66
CA VAL A 416 28.59 -13.67 -9.90
C VAL A 416 29.31 -13.16 -8.65
N ASN A 417 28.70 -12.28 -7.88
CA ASN A 417 29.27 -11.79 -6.63
C ASN A 417 29.41 -12.92 -5.59
N LEU A 418 28.44 -13.84 -5.53
CA LEU A 418 28.54 -15.05 -4.69
C LEU A 418 29.65 -16.00 -5.15
N ILE A 419 29.85 -16.14 -6.47
CA ILE A 419 30.92 -16.99 -7.03
C ILE A 419 32.29 -16.35 -6.81
N ALA A 420 32.41 -15.04 -7.00
CA ALA A 420 33.66 -14.30 -6.84
C ALA A 420 34.09 -14.18 -5.37
N ASN A 421 33.12 -14.08 -4.45
CA ASN A 421 33.36 -13.93 -3.02
C ASN A 421 32.76 -15.11 -2.21
N PRO A 422 33.37 -16.31 -2.25
CA PRO A 422 32.89 -17.49 -1.53
C PRO A 422 32.92 -17.33 0.00
N ASN A 423 33.71 -16.38 0.53
CA ASN A 423 33.86 -16.13 1.97
C ASN A 423 32.98 -14.97 2.48
N SER A 424 32.10 -14.40 1.66
CA SER A 424 31.29 -13.22 2.01
C SER A 424 30.50 -13.37 3.31
N ILE A 425 29.99 -14.57 3.62
CA ILE A 425 29.27 -14.87 4.86
C ILE A 425 30.21 -14.87 6.07
N GLN A 426 31.44 -15.36 5.92
CA GLN A 426 32.45 -15.38 6.98
C GLN A 426 32.97 -13.97 7.26
N ASP A 427 33.24 -13.19 6.21
CA ASP A 427 33.70 -11.80 6.33
C ASP A 427 32.64 -10.89 6.96
N GLN A 428 31.36 -11.08 6.62
CA GLN A 428 30.25 -10.36 7.26
C GLN A 428 30.16 -10.70 8.74
N ARG A 429 30.27 -11.99 9.09
CA ARG A 429 30.24 -12.45 10.48
C ARG A 429 31.43 -11.91 11.28
N GLU A 430 32.64 -11.92 10.72
CA GLU A 430 33.82 -11.33 11.36
C GLU A 430 33.70 -9.82 11.53
N ARG A 431 33.11 -9.11 10.57
CA ARG A 431 32.88 -7.66 10.66
C ARG A 431 31.84 -7.31 11.72
N GLU A 432 30.79 -8.11 11.85
CA GLU A 432 29.79 -7.96 12.93
C GLU A 432 30.39 -8.30 14.30
N ILE A 433 31.21 -9.35 14.39
CA ILE A 433 31.95 -9.69 15.61
C ILE A 433 32.91 -8.57 15.99
N LYS A 434 33.65 -7.99 15.04
CA LYS A 434 34.54 -6.83 15.29
C LYS A 434 33.77 -5.61 15.76
N LYS A 435 32.65 -5.26 15.11
CA LYS A 435 31.77 -4.15 15.55
C LYS A 435 31.18 -4.38 16.94
N ARG A 436 30.83 -5.62 17.26
CA ARG A 436 30.32 -5.99 18.59
C ARG A 436 31.42 -5.92 19.64
N LEU A 437 32.62 -6.39 19.31
CA LEU A 437 33.80 -6.31 20.17
C LEU A 437 34.24 -4.85 20.38
N GLU A 438 34.15 -3.98 19.37
CA GLU A 438 34.39 -2.54 19.52
C GLU A 438 33.36 -1.88 20.43
N LYS A 439 32.06 -2.17 20.27
CA LYS A 439 31.02 -1.69 21.19
C LYS A 439 31.22 -2.20 22.62
N GLU A 440 31.70 -3.43 22.78
CA GLU A 440 32.05 -4.00 24.09
C GLU A 440 33.35 -3.41 24.66
N ARG A 441 34.29 -2.98 23.82
CA ARG A 441 35.48 -2.21 24.22
C ARG A 441 35.12 -0.78 24.62
N GLU A 442 34.21 -0.13 23.89
CA GLU A 442 33.66 1.19 24.22
C GLU A 442 32.90 1.18 25.55
N SER A 443 32.14 0.12 25.85
CA SER A 443 31.43 -0.01 27.12
C SER A 443 32.35 -0.34 28.30
N ARG A 444 33.44 -1.07 28.07
CA ARG A 444 34.38 -1.50 29.12
C ARG A 444 35.37 -0.43 29.55
N ILE A 445 35.61 0.61 28.76
CA ILE A 445 36.54 1.71 29.09
C ILE A 445 35.85 2.85 29.88
N ARG A 446 34.52 2.83 30.08
CA ARG A 446 33.78 3.91 30.78
C ARG A 446 33.69 3.81 32.31
N SER A 447 34.39 2.90 32.97
CA SER A 447 34.31 2.75 34.44
C SER A 447 35.54 3.21 35.22
N THR A 448 36.58 3.75 34.56
CA THR A 448 37.69 4.43 35.25
C THR A 448 38.14 5.68 34.49
N GLY A 449 37.61 6.83 34.90
CA GLY A 449 38.19 8.17 34.78
C GLY A 449 39.06 8.48 33.56
N ALA A 450 38.45 8.61 32.38
CA ALA A 450 39.07 9.29 31.25
C ALA A 450 38.30 10.59 30.97
N ILE A 451 38.82 11.70 31.51
CA ILE A 451 38.53 13.06 31.06
C ILE A 451 38.63 13.03 29.52
N THR A 452 37.63 13.55 28.80
CA THR A 452 37.69 13.62 27.34
C THR A 452 38.78 14.61 26.92
N ASN A 453 40.00 14.10 26.85
CA ASN A 453 41.21 14.79 26.43
C ASN A 453 41.05 15.31 25.00
N THR A 454 40.65 16.56 24.83
CA THR A 454 40.78 17.19 23.51
C THR A 454 41.61 18.46 23.48
N LYS A 455 41.96 19.14 24.60
CA LYS A 455 42.81 20.36 24.55
C LYS A 455 43.66 20.69 25.79
N ILE A 456 44.30 19.72 26.47
CA ILE A 456 45.30 20.03 27.53
C ILE A 456 46.71 19.75 27.01
N LYS A 457 47.53 20.80 26.82
CA LYS A 457 48.93 20.68 26.39
C LYS A 457 49.91 20.70 27.57
N VAL A 458 49.61 21.46 28.62
CA VAL A 458 50.48 21.71 29.80
C VAL A 458 49.70 21.39 31.10
N ASN A 459 50.39 20.99 32.18
CA ASN A 459 49.80 20.73 33.52
C ASN A 459 48.71 19.64 33.60
N LYS A 460 48.91 18.50 32.92
CA LYS A 460 47.99 17.34 32.98
C LYS A 460 47.79 16.81 34.40
N ASP A 461 48.84 16.80 35.21
CA ASP A 461 48.80 16.29 36.59
C ASP A 461 48.04 17.21 37.55
N TYR A 462 47.93 18.50 37.21
CA TYR A 462 47.10 19.43 37.98
C TYR A 462 45.61 19.22 37.68
N ALA A 463 45.24 18.97 36.42
CA ALA A 463 43.86 18.68 36.02
C ALA A 463 43.35 17.36 36.65
N THR A 464 44.21 16.35 36.77
CA THR A 464 43.86 15.09 37.45
C THR A 464 43.74 15.27 38.97
N LYS A 465 44.64 16.04 39.61
CA LYS A 465 44.55 16.38 41.05
C LYS A 465 43.31 17.23 41.36
N LEU A 466 42.91 18.14 40.46
CA LEU A 466 41.65 18.90 40.57
C LEU A 466 40.43 17.97 40.51
N GLY A 467 40.40 17.04 39.55
CA GLY A 467 39.33 16.05 39.42
C GLY A 467 39.20 15.14 40.66
N GLN A 468 40.31 14.83 41.33
CA GLN A 468 40.30 14.05 42.57
C GLN A 468 39.81 14.84 43.79
N LYS A 469 40.14 16.13 43.91
CA LYS A 469 39.78 16.95 45.09
C LYS A 469 38.39 17.57 45.00
N LEU A 470 37.94 17.97 43.82
CA LEU A 470 36.70 18.75 43.59
C LEU A 470 35.66 17.99 42.74
N GLY A 471 35.99 16.80 42.24
CA GLY A 471 35.12 15.97 41.40
C GLY A 471 35.29 16.21 39.89
N ALA A 472 34.92 15.23 39.07
CA ALA A 472 35.17 15.25 37.63
C ALA A 472 34.39 16.35 36.88
N GLU A 473 33.15 16.63 37.26
CA GLU A 473 32.30 17.64 36.59
C GLU A 473 32.82 19.06 36.76
N THR A 474 33.35 19.39 37.95
CA THR A 474 33.93 20.72 38.20
C THR A 474 35.27 20.87 37.48
N ALA A 475 36.08 19.80 37.42
CA ALA A 475 37.33 19.79 36.67
C ALA A 475 37.10 19.92 35.15
N GLU A 476 36.09 19.26 34.60
CA GLU A 476 35.71 19.43 33.18
C GLU A 476 35.18 20.83 32.90
N GLY A 477 34.45 21.44 33.83
CA GLY A 477 34.03 22.84 33.74
C GLY A 477 35.21 23.81 33.68
N VAL A 478 36.25 23.62 34.51
CA VAL A 478 37.44 24.48 34.54
C VAL A 478 38.33 24.28 33.32
N VAL A 479 38.50 23.04 32.86
CA VAL A 479 39.33 22.72 31.69
C VAL A 479 38.73 23.27 30.39
N ASN A 480 37.39 23.33 30.31
CA ASN A 480 36.68 23.83 29.12
C ASN A 480 36.24 25.30 29.24
N ASP A 481 36.52 25.99 30.36
CA ASP A 481 36.22 27.42 30.52
C ASP A 481 37.27 28.26 29.77
N ASP A 482 36.80 29.08 28.83
CA ASP A 482 37.65 29.96 28.00
C ASP A 482 38.53 30.91 28.83
N ARG A 483 38.16 31.21 30.08
CA ARG A 483 38.97 32.05 30.98
C ARG A 483 40.24 31.38 31.49
N PHE A 484 40.26 30.04 31.59
CA PHE A 484 41.39 29.27 32.14
C PHE A 484 42.17 28.51 31.06
N LYS A 485 41.77 28.69 29.79
CA LYS A 485 42.37 28.03 28.64
C LYS A 485 43.88 28.29 28.49
N GLU A 486 44.33 29.51 28.78
CA GLU A 486 45.76 29.88 28.73
C GLU A 486 46.61 29.06 29.73
N MET A 487 46.09 28.71 30.91
CA MET A 487 46.80 27.91 31.91
C MET A 487 47.11 26.48 31.43
N PHE A 488 46.32 25.95 30.48
CA PHE A 488 46.41 24.57 29.99
C PHE A 488 47.00 24.45 28.58
N GLU A 489 47.14 25.56 27.84
CA GLU A 489 47.72 25.60 26.49
C GLU A 489 49.14 26.19 26.45
N ASP A 490 49.47 27.15 27.31
CA ASP A 490 50.75 27.87 27.27
C ASP A 490 51.84 27.23 28.16
N PRO A 491 53.05 26.96 27.61
CA PRO A 491 54.15 26.32 28.35
C PRO A 491 54.74 27.21 29.45
N MET A 492 54.49 28.52 29.42
CA MET A 492 54.98 29.46 30.43
C MET A 492 54.25 29.32 31.78
N PHE A 493 53.07 28.67 31.80
CA PHE A 493 52.31 28.37 33.00
C PHE A 493 52.54 26.95 33.53
N GLN A 494 53.54 26.22 33.00
CA GLN A 494 53.91 24.91 33.50
C GLN A 494 54.33 24.98 34.97
N ILE A 495 53.75 24.13 35.81
CA ILE A 495 54.08 24.06 37.23
C ILE A 495 55.40 23.30 37.39
N ASP A 496 56.47 24.02 37.73
CA ASP A 496 57.76 23.43 38.06
C ASP A 496 57.80 22.98 39.52
N GLU A 497 57.69 21.68 39.75
CA GLU A 497 57.71 21.07 41.09
C GLU A 497 59.06 21.22 41.81
N GLU A 498 60.13 21.57 41.08
CA GLU A 498 61.46 21.80 41.64
C GLU A 498 61.69 23.21 42.18
N SER A 499 60.84 24.17 41.81
CA SER A 499 60.96 25.57 42.21
C SER A 499 60.86 25.74 43.74
N HIS A 500 61.67 26.66 44.27
CA HIS A 500 61.75 26.93 45.72
C HIS A 500 60.40 27.37 46.29
N ASP A 501 59.65 28.19 45.53
CA ASP A 501 58.35 28.72 45.95
C ASP A 501 57.26 27.64 46.02
N TYR A 502 57.27 26.66 45.10
CA TYR A 502 56.32 25.53 45.13
C TYR A 502 56.55 24.60 46.33
N LYS A 503 57.82 24.33 46.68
CA LYS A 503 58.18 23.50 47.85
C LYS A 503 57.82 24.16 49.17
N GLN A 504 57.86 25.49 49.26
CA GLN A 504 57.50 26.22 50.47
C GLN A 504 55.99 26.23 50.75
N LEU A 505 55.17 26.25 49.69
CA LEU A 505 53.70 26.20 49.79
C LEU A 505 53.17 24.78 50.07
N ASN A 506 53.90 23.73 49.69
CA ASN A 506 53.52 22.32 49.87
C ASN A 506 54.51 21.52 50.74
N PRO A 507 54.63 21.80 52.07
CA PRO A 507 55.65 21.20 52.93
C PRO A 507 55.44 19.71 53.30
N VAL A 508 54.37 19.06 52.84
CA VAL A 508 53.92 17.74 53.35
C VAL A 508 54.30 16.53 52.49
N GLN A 509 55.12 16.73 51.44
CA GLN A 509 55.65 15.62 50.62
C GLN A 509 56.99 15.04 51.12
N GLY A 510 57.54 15.55 52.23
CA GLY A 510 58.67 14.93 52.92
C GLY A 510 58.21 13.81 53.85
N SER A 511 58.60 12.56 53.54
CA SER A 511 58.62 11.34 54.36
C SER A 511 57.75 11.32 55.65
N LYS A 512 56.57 10.70 55.58
CA LYS A 512 55.88 10.19 56.77
C LYS A 512 56.56 8.89 57.23
N PRO A 513 56.94 8.74 58.51
CA PRO A 513 57.48 7.49 59.04
C PRO A 513 56.34 6.48 59.24
N LEU A 514 56.44 5.32 58.60
CA LEU A 514 55.49 4.22 58.75
C LEU A 514 55.81 3.41 60.03
N THR A 515 54.75 2.93 60.69
CA THR A 515 54.77 2.17 61.95
C THR A 515 55.00 0.68 61.72
N ALA A 516 55.74 0.05 62.64
CA ALA A 516 56.30 -1.32 62.61
C ALA A 516 55.32 -2.52 62.43
N ALA A 517 54.07 -2.31 62.06
CA ALA A 517 53.09 -3.36 61.78
C ALA A 517 52.88 -3.63 60.28
N GLU A 518 53.30 -2.73 59.40
CA GLU A 518 53.26 -2.94 57.94
C GLU A 518 54.53 -3.63 57.40
N GLU A 519 55.62 -3.64 58.17
CA GLU A 519 56.91 -4.23 57.77
C GLU A 519 56.89 -5.77 57.73
N SER A 520 56.02 -6.43 58.50
CA SER A 520 56.01 -7.91 58.58
C SER A 520 55.24 -8.61 57.45
N ASP A 521 54.36 -7.91 56.75
CA ASP A 521 53.53 -8.51 55.68
C ASP A 521 54.15 -8.37 54.28
N GLU A 522 55.11 -7.45 54.08
CA GLU A 522 55.83 -7.30 52.81
C GLU A 522 57.04 -8.25 52.66
N GLU A 523 57.58 -8.81 53.75
CA GLU A 523 58.72 -9.75 53.69
C GLU A 523 58.33 -11.18 53.23
N ARG A 524 57.04 -11.55 53.19
CA ARG A 524 56.63 -12.92 52.87
C ARG A 524 56.41 -13.19 51.37
N MET A 525 56.46 -12.16 50.52
CA MET A 525 56.11 -12.25 49.09
C MET A 525 57.22 -11.80 48.13
N LYS A 526 58.48 -11.72 48.59
CA LYS A 526 59.65 -11.55 47.70
C LYS A 526 60.50 -12.82 47.69
N PRO A 527 60.62 -13.55 46.58
CA PRO A 527 61.77 -14.41 46.37
C PRO A 527 63.00 -13.54 46.07
N GLU A 528 64.05 -13.75 46.85
CA GLU A 528 65.40 -13.20 46.65
C GLU A 528 65.96 -13.58 45.26
N ASN A 529 66.54 -12.60 44.57
CA ASN A 529 67.77 -12.76 43.79
C ASN A 529 68.26 -11.39 43.31
N SER A 530 69.21 -10.82 44.06
CA SER A 530 70.34 -10.04 43.57
C SER A 530 71.59 -10.86 43.94
N ASP A 531 72.61 -11.01 43.09
CA ASP A 531 73.52 -9.92 42.73
C ASP A 531 74.06 -10.03 41.29
N GLU A 532 74.18 -8.82 40.70
CA GLU A 532 75.27 -8.21 39.89
C GLU A 532 76.14 -9.08 38.95
N SER A 533 76.59 -8.69 37.76
CA SER A 533 76.57 -7.54 36.83
C SER A 533 77.35 -8.08 35.60
N GLU A 534 77.06 -7.86 34.32
CA GLU A 534 77.31 -6.65 33.52
C GLU A 534 77.22 -7.09 32.02
N SER A 535 76.78 -6.18 31.14
CA SER A 535 77.17 -6.00 29.72
C SER A 535 76.81 -7.02 28.61
N GLU A 536 76.01 -6.49 27.67
CA GLU A 536 76.06 -6.63 26.19
C GLU A 536 75.58 -7.90 25.44
N SER A 537 74.48 -7.67 24.70
CA SER A 537 74.21 -7.98 23.27
C SER A 537 74.17 -9.41 22.71
N GLU A 538 73.16 -9.57 21.84
CA GLU A 538 73.00 -10.50 20.69
C GLU A 538 72.30 -11.85 20.88
N ASP A 539 71.55 -12.15 19.81
CA ASP A 539 70.68 -13.29 19.53
C ASP A 539 71.33 -14.67 19.74
N GLU A 540 70.56 -15.64 20.22
CA GLU A 540 70.07 -16.77 19.42
C GLU A 540 69.38 -17.83 20.31
N SER A 541 68.55 -18.62 19.64
CA SER A 541 67.78 -19.78 20.10
C SER A 541 68.56 -20.79 20.94
N GLU A 542 67.90 -21.42 21.92
CA GLU A 542 67.68 -22.88 21.93
C GLU A 542 66.74 -23.35 23.05
N THR A 543 65.96 -24.36 22.70
CA THR A 543 65.10 -25.26 23.49
C THR A 543 65.81 -25.93 24.66
N GLU A 544 65.12 -26.14 25.80
CA GLU A 544 65.10 -27.45 26.51
C GLU A 544 64.03 -27.58 27.64
N SER A 545 63.37 -28.74 27.59
CA SER A 545 62.56 -29.51 28.56
C SER A 545 62.04 -28.89 29.88
N GLU A 546 60.71 -28.85 30.02
CA GLU A 546 60.01 -28.69 31.31
C GLU A 546 59.80 -30.04 32.03
N ASP A 547 60.22 -30.14 33.30
CA ASP A 547 60.07 -31.30 34.16
C ASP A 547 58.61 -31.74 34.39
N GLU A 548 58.28 -32.99 34.05
CA GLU A 548 56.93 -33.59 34.20
C GLU A 548 56.34 -33.49 35.63
N ALA A 549 57.20 -33.39 36.65
CA ALA A 549 56.80 -33.31 38.05
C ALA A 549 56.10 -31.97 38.42
N THR A 550 56.42 -30.88 37.71
CA THR A 550 55.83 -29.56 37.96
C THR A 550 54.44 -29.42 37.32
N VAL A 551 54.25 -30.03 36.16
CA VAL A 551 52.97 -30.09 35.42
C VAL A 551 51.93 -30.93 36.17
N GLN A 552 52.35 -32.03 36.81
CA GLN A 552 51.45 -32.89 37.59
C GLN A 552 50.92 -32.18 38.85
N LYS A 553 51.78 -31.46 39.59
CA LYS A 553 51.36 -30.66 40.75
C LYS A 553 50.41 -29.51 40.39
N ARG A 554 50.64 -28.81 39.28
CA ARG A 554 49.72 -27.76 38.78
C ARG A 554 48.33 -28.31 38.42
N LYS A 555 48.27 -29.50 37.79
CA LYS A 555 46.99 -30.16 37.43
C LYS A 555 46.19 -30.62 38.65
N GLU A 556 46.84 -31.05 39.73
CA GLU A 556 46.16 -31.41 40.98
C GLU A 556 45.58 -30.20 41.71
N ILE A 557 46.31 -29.08 41.71
CA ILE A 557 45.85 -27.82 42.32
C ILE A 557 44.64 -27.26 41.54
N GLN A 558 44.68 -27.27 40.20
CA GLN A 558 43.56 -26.85 39.37
C GLN A 558 42.32 -27.74 39.57
N LYS A 559 42.48 -29.07 39.62
CA LYS A 559 41.34 -29.97 39.89
C LYS A 559 40.68 -29.72 41.25
N LYS A 560 41.46 -29.36 42.28
CA LYS A 560 40.93 -28.99 43.60
C LYS A 560 40.22 -27.63 43.59
N GLN A 561 40.70 -26.67 42.80
CA GLN A 561 40.03 -25.37 42.64
C GLN A 561 38.70 -25.51 41.87
N ASP A 562 38.69 -26.27 40.77
CA ASP A 562 37.47 -26.51 39.97
C ASP A 562 36.38 -27.26 40.75
N GLN A 563 36.77 -28.21 41.62
CA GLN A 563 35.81 -28.91 42.48
C GLN A 563 35.20 -27.99 43.54
N ARG A 564 35.95 -27.04 44.09
CA ARG A 564 35.41 -26.05 45.04
C ARG A 564 34.44 -25.08 44.36
N LEU A 565 34.81 -24.58 43.19
CA LEU A 565 33.97 -23.69 42.38
C LEU A 565 32.63 -24.33 41.98
N ARG A 566 32.64 -25.63 41.62
CA ARG A 566 31.41 -26.38 41.33
C ARG A 566 30.51 -26.54 42.55
N GLN A 567 31.08 -26.82 43.72
CA GLN A 567 30.31 -26.94 44.97
C GLN A 567 29.70 -25.60 45.42
N GLU A 568 30.36 -24.47 45.12
CA GLU A 568 29.81 -23.12 45.37
C GLU A 568 28.67 -22.78 44.42
N LEU A 569 28.82 -23.08 43.12
CA LEU A 569 27.76 -22.88 42.13
C LEU A 569 26.51 -23.73 42.42
N GLU A 570 26.69 -25.00 42.82
CA GLU A 570 25.56 -25.86 43.21
C GLU A 570 24.84 -25.35 44.47
N LYS A 571 25.58 -24.77 45.44
CA LYS A 571 24.98 -24.12 46.61
C LYS A 571 24.21 -22.85 46.25
N GLU A 572 24.73 -22.02 45.34
CA GLU A 572 24.02 -20.84 44.83
C GLU A 572 22.75 -21.21 44.06
N GLU A 573 22.79 -22.25 43.22
CA GLU A 573 21.61 -22.75 42.51
C GLU A 573 20.55 -23.30 43.48
N TYR A 574 20.98 -24.00 44.53
CA TYR A 574 20.08 -24.49 45.57
C TYR A 574 19.43 -23.33 46.36
N LEU A 575 20.19 -22.30 46.72
CA LEU A 575 19.68 -21.08 47.38
C LEU A 575 18.71 -20.28 46.48
N LYS A 576 19.00 -20.15 45.18
CA LYS A 576 18.07 -19.57 44.19
C LYS A 576 16.80 -20.39 44.05
N SER A 577 16.89 -21.73 44.08
CA SER A 577 15.71 -22.59 44.00
C SER A 577 14.78 -22.41 45.21
N LEU A 578 15.33 -22.23 46.41
CA LEU A 578 14.56 -21.93 47.63
C LEU A 578 13.90 -20.55 47.58
N GLN A 579 14.57 -19.55 47.02
CA GLN A 579 14.05 -18.18 46.91
C GLN A 579 12.89 -18.06 45.90
N THR A 580 12.85 -18.91 44.87
CA THR A 580 11.77 -18.94 43.86
C THR A 580 10.49 -19.65 44.32
N VAL A 581 10.56 -20.46 45.38
CA VAL A 581 9.37 -21.12 45.97
C VAL A 581 8.61 -20.17 46.93
N SER A 582 9.27 -19.13 47.45
CA SER A 582 8.72 -18.20 48.45
C SER A 582 7.88 -17.04 47.88
N MET A 583 7.86 -16.82 46.56
CA MET A 583 7.20 -15.64 45.95
C MET A 583 6.13 -16.08 44.94
N LYS A 584 5.02 -16.62 45.46
CA LYS A 584 3.75 -16.70 44.71
C LYS A 584 2.71 -15.83 45.42
N PRO A 585 2.27 -14.69 44.86
CA PRO A 585 1.04 -14.06 45.31
C PRO A 585 -0.17 -14.86 44.82
N LEU A 586 -1.16 -14.96 45.69
CA LEU A 586 -2.51 -15.41 45.39
C LEU A 586 -3.16 -14.41 44.43
N ASP A 587 -3.63 -14.86 43.27
CA ASP A 587 -4.70 -14.19 42.52
C ASP A 587 -5.68 -15.24 42.00
N ALA A 588 -6.65 -15.53 42.85
CA ALA A 588 -7.86 -16.28 42.52
C ALA A 588 -8.99 -15.26 42.28
N ALA A 589 -9.01 -14.63 41.10
CA ALA A 589 -10.10 -13.73 40.70
C ALA A 589 -10.14 -13.48 39.17
N ALA A 590 -10.22 -14.53 38.33
CA ALA A 590 -10.50 -14.34 36.90
C ALA A 590 -11.06 -15.59 36.17
N GLU A 591 -11.72 -16.52 36.85
CA GLU A 591 -12.43 -17.64 36.19
C GLU A 591 -13.93 -17.36 36.08
N LEU A 592 -14.32 -16.32 35.35
CA LEU A 592 -15.68 -16.16 34.84
C LEU A 592 -15.65 -15.27 33.59
N ASN A 593 -15.24 -15.81 32.46
CA ASN A 593 -15.88 -15.59 31.15
C ASN A 593 -15.03 -16.23 30.04
N GLY A 594 -15.67 -17.11 29.26
CA GLY A 594 -15.07 -17.74 28.09
C GLY A 594 -14.74 -16.71 27.00
N LYS A 595 -13.63 -16.99 26.31
CA LYS A 595 -12.96 -16.22 25.24
C LYS A 595 -11.88 -15.26 25.75
N THR A 596 -10.63 -15.69 25.63
CA THR A 596 -9.48 -14.78 25.68
C THR A 596 -8.58 -15.03 24.49
N ASP A 597 -8.41 -13.96 23.71
CA ASP A 597 -7.44 -13.78 22.64
C ASP A 597 -6.02 -14.17 23.07
N GLY A 598 -5.23 -14.68 22.12
CA GLY A 598 -3.85 -15.13 22.31
C GLY A 598 -2.84 -14.04 22.71
N LYS A 599 -3.28 -12.86 23.18
CA LYS A 599 -2.41 -11.72 23.51
C LYS A 599 -1.87 -11.71 24.95
N SER A 600 -2.35 -12.55 25.88
CA SER A 600 -1.91 -12.55 27.29
C SER A 600 -1.23 -13.85 27.76
N LEU A 601 -0.41 -14.49 26.92
CA LEU A 601 0.46 -15.58 27.35
C LEU A 601 1.91 -15.08 27.50
N SER A 602 2.54 -15.41 28.64
CA SER A 602 3.95 -15.12 28.89
C SER A 602 4.83 -15.69 27.77
N PHE A 603 5.87 -14.95 27.39
CA PHE A 603 6.77 -15.27 26.28
C PHE A 603 7.33 -16.70 26.36
N GLY A 604 7.61 -17.21 27.56
CA GLY A 604 8.09 -18.58 27.76
C GLY A 604 7.07 -19.65 27.38
N LYS A 605 5.77 -19.42 27.60
CA LYS A 605 4.72 -20.36 27.17
C LYS A 605 4.54 -20.36 25.64
N ARG A 606 4.59 -19.19 25.00
CA ARG A 606 4.53 -19.09 23.54
C ARG A 606 5.72 -19.77 22.87
N LEU A 607 6.92 -19.62 23.42
CA LEU A 607 8.13 -20.27 22.90
C LEU A 607 8.02 -21.80 23.01
N ASN A 608 7.49 -22.31 24.12
CA ASN A 608 7.31 -23.75 24.32
C ASN A 608 6.23 -24.33 23.42
N GLU A 609 5.12 -23.63 23.17
CA GLU A 609 4.11 -24.07 22.19
C GLU A 609 4.66 -24.06 20.75
N ALA A 610 5.42 -23.02 20.39
CA ALA A 610 6.07 -22.94 19.08
C ALA A 610 7.14 -24.03 18.90
N ASN A 611 7.90 -24.36 19.93
CA ASN A 611 8.86 -25.46 19.88
C ASN A 611 8.16 -26.82 19.76
N LYS A 612 7.05 -27.01 20.47
CA LYS A 612 6.27 -28.25 20.43
C LYS A 612 5.63 -28.48 19.06
N SER A 613 5.04 -27.45 18.45
CA SER A 613 4.52 -27.54 17.08
C SER A 613 5.62 -27.78 16.04
N ARG A 614 6.82 -27.22 16.26
CA ARG A 614 7.99 -27.44 15.41
C ARG A 614 8.52 -28.87 15.54
N GLU A 615 8.46 -29.46 16.72
CA GLU A 615 8.81 -30.86 16.96
C GLU A 615 7.78 -31.83 16.36
N GLU A 616 6.49 -31.51 16.45
CA GLU A 616 5.41 -32.28 15.81
C GLU A 616 5.55 -32.28 14.28
N HIS A 617 5.80 -31.12 13.67
CA HIS A 617 6.08 -31.03 12.23
C HIS A 617 7.39 -31.71 11.82
N ARG A 618 8.39 -31.74 12.71
CA ARG A 618 9.65 -32.46 12.46
C ARG A 618 9.44 -33.97 12.53
N ALA A 619 8.58 -34.44 13.43
CA ALA A 619 8.18 -35.84 13.54
C ALA A 619 7.32 -36.29 12.34
N GLU A 620 6.42 -35.45 11.83
CA GLU A 620 5.66 -35.71 10.60
C GLU A 620 6.58 -35.83 9.37
N LYS A 621 7.60 -34.96 9.29
CA LYS A 621 8.60 -35.00 8.21
C LYS A 621 9.53 -36.21 8.28
N GLN A 622 9.76 -36.80 9.46
CA GLN A 622 10.56 -38.02 9.60
C GLN A 622 9.91 -39.26 8.91
N GLY A 623 8.60 -39.23 8.65
CA GLY A 623 7.88 -40.28 7.91
C GLY A 623 7.99 -40.19 6.38
N VAL A 624 8.61 -39.12 5.85
CA VAL A 624 8.72 -38.86 4.41
C VAL A 624 10.19 -39.00 3.98
N ARG A 625 10.49 -40.00 3.16
CA ARG A 625 11.83 -40.16 2.55
C ARG A 625 11.79 -39.66 1.11
N MET A 626 12.59 -38.64 0.84
CA MET A 626 12.77 -38.02 -0.48
C MET A 626 14.10 -38.50 -1.07
N HIS A 627 14.07 -39.16 -2.23
CA HIS A 627 15.28 -39.42 -3.02
C HIS A 627 15.27 -38.51 -4.26
N LYS A 628 16.35 -37.76 -4.46
CA LYS A 628 16.55 -36.91 -5.64
C LYS A 628 17.63 -37.52 -6.52
N ASN A 629 17.31 -37.75 -7.79
CA ASN A 629 18.28 -38.22 -8.77
C ASN A 629 18.95 -37.04 -9.48
N VAL A 630 20.16 -37.27 -10.02
CA VAL A 630 21.03 -36.23 -10.61
C VAL A 630 20.39 -35.49 -11.81
N GLN A 631 19.37 -36.08 -12.44
CA GLN A 631 18.62 -35.47 -13.55
C GLN A 631 17.42 -34.61 -13.13
N GLY A 632 17.20 -34.40 -11.83
CA GLY A 632 16.19 -33.45 -11.32
C GLY A 632 14.84 -34.06 -10.92
N ASP A 633 14.64 -35.36 -11.16
CA ASP A 633 13.43 -36.06 -10.72
C ASP A 633 13.52 -36.44 -9.23
N ALA A 634 12.41 -36.29 -8.51
CA ALA A 634 12.30 -36.56 -7.08
C ALA A 634 11.19 -37.58 -6.80
N GLU A 635 11.56 -38.70 -6.19
CA GLU A 635 10.63 -39.74 -5.75
C GLU A 635 10.32 -39.57 -4.26
N ILE A 636 9.03 -39.62 -3.92
CA ILE A 636 8.51 -39.45 -2.56
C ILE A 636 7.90 -40.78 -2.09
N SER A 637 8.43 -41.34 -1.02
CA SER A 637 7.88 -42.56 -0.40
C SER A 637 7.31 -42.25 0.99
N TYR A 638 6.07 -42.70 1.24
CA TYR A 638 5.34 -42.49 2.48
C TYR A 638 5.04 -43.83 3.17
N VAL A 639 5.42 -43.95 4.45
CA VAL A 639 5.09 -45.14 5.26
C VAL A 639 3.97 -44.76 6.24
N PRO A 640 2.71 -45.20 6.03
CA PRO A 640 1.60 -44.82 6.89
C PRO A 640 1.72 -45.48 8.27
N GLN A 641 1.77 -44.68 9.33
CA GLN A 641 1.67 -45.17 10.71
C GLN A 641 0.20 -45.21 11.16
N LYS A 642 -0.23 -46.32 11.78
CA LYS A 642 -1.58 -46.44 12.37
C LYS A 642 -1.73 -45.48 13.56
N LYS A 643 -2.74 -44.60 13.49
CA LYS A 643 -3.12 -43.70 14.59
C LYS A 643 -3.39 -44.50 15.87
N LYS A 644 -2.69 -44.17 16.97
CA LYS A 644 -3.05 -44.65 18.31
C LYS A 644 -4.36 -43.98 18.72
N LYS A 645 -5.33 -44.77 19.22
CA LYS A 645 -6.58 -44.24 19.80
C LYS A 645 -6.24 -43.40 21.03
N VAL A 646 -6.61 -42.13 21.00
CA VAL A 646 -6.59 -41.26 22.18
C VAL A 646 -7.75 -41.68 23.07
N VAL A 647 -7.44 -42.28 24.22
CA VAL A 647 -8.43 -42.49 25.28
C VAL A 647 -8.65 -41.13 25.95
N ARG A 648 -9.81 -40.53 25.73
CA ARG A 648 -10.27 -39.38 26.51
C ARG A 648 -10.43 -39.83 27.96
N ILE A 649 -9.58 -39.32 28.85
CA ILE A 649 -9.80 -39.43 30.30
C ILE A 649 -10.66 -38.22 30.66
N GLU A 650 -11.95 -38.46 30.90
CA GLU A 650 -12.83 -37.46 31.52
C GLU A 650 -12.40 -37.27 32.97
N SER A 651 -12.05 -36.04 33.33
CA SER A 651 -11.71 -35.63 34.69
C SER A 651 -12.96 -35.64 35.55
N THR A 652 -13.16 -36.71 36.32
CA THR A 652 -14.15 -36.75 37.39
C THR A 652 -13.53 -36.18 38.66
N GLU A 653 -14.04 -35.02 39.08
CA GLU A 653 -13.79 -34.48 40.42
C GLU A 653 -14.28 -35.49 41.46
N SER A 654 -13.36 -36.08 42.23
CA SER A 654 -13.70 -36.93 43.36
C SER A 654 -13.46 -36.18 44.67
N ARG A 655 -14.54 -35.61 45.20
CA ARG A 655 -14.68 -35.35 46.63
C ARG A 655 -14.56 -36.68 47.38
N GLY A 656 -13.79 -36.65 48.47
CA GLY A 656 -13.21 -37.83 49.08
C GLY A 656 -14.16 -38.94 49.52
N LYS A 657 -13.64 -40.16 49.49
CA LYS A 657 -13.85 -41.21 50.49
C LYS A 657 -12.76 -42.27 50.37
N THR A 658 -12.33 -42.75 51.53
CA THR A 658 -11.20 -43.65 51.79
C THR A 658 -11.46 -45.12 51.42
N LYS A 659 -10.40 -45.80 50.97
CA LYS A 659 -10.18 -47.28 50.89
C LYS A 659 -10.99 -48.03 49.79
N GLN A 660 -10.50 -49.10 49.16
CA GLN A 660 -9.55 -50.14 49.58
C GLN A 660 -8.99 -50.90 48.35
N ASN A 661 -7.72 -51.30 48.38
CA ASN A 661 -7.10 -52.18 47.38
C ASN A 661 -7.75 -53.57 47.40
N TYR A 662 -8.03 -54.13 46.22
CA TYR A 662 -8.14 -55.57 46.02
C TYR A 662 -7.60 -55.97 44.65
N GLU A 663 -6.37 -56.51 44.66
CA GLU A 663 -5.88 -57.42 43.63
C GLU A 663 -6.67 -58.73 43.67
N GLY A 664 -6.92 -59.29 42.49
CA GLY A 664 -7.23 -60.71 42.34
C GLY A 664 -8.71 -61.10 42.37
N ARG A 665 -9.35 -61.10 41.19
CA ARG A 665 -10.40 -62.09 40.88
C ARG A 665 -10.37 -62.49 39.41
N ARG A 666 -9.90 -63.72 39.17
CA ARG A 666 -10.08 -64.52 37.96
C ARG A 666 -11.57 -64.70 37.66
N ARG A 667 -12.01 -64.52 36.40
CA ARG A 667 -13.01 -65.34 35.65
C ARG A 667 -12.77 -65.05 34.16
N ALA A 668 -12.25 -65.96 33.32
CA ALA A 668 -12.83 -67.21 32.84
C ALA A 668 -14.21 -67.04 32.17
N SER A 669 -14.21 -66.84 30.85
CA SER A 669 -15.19 -67.47 29.95
C SER A 669 -14.68 -67.39 28.51
N LYS A 670 -14.25 -68.54 27.99
CA LYS A 670 -14.27 -68.85 26.56
C LYS A 670 -15.73 -68.72 26.09
N ASN A 671 -15.95 -68.06 24.96
CA ASN A 671 -17.02 -68.47 24.07
C ASN A 671 -16.64 -68.12 22.64
N ALA A 672 -16.28 -69.17 21.91
CA ALA A 672 -16.28 -69.19 20.47
C ALA A 672 -17.73 -69.26 20.00
N PHE A 673 -18.12 -68.39 19.07
CA PHE A 673 -19.13 -68.74 18.08
C PHE A 673 -18.78 -68.04 16.75
N ARG A 674 -18.64 -68.88 15.72
CA ARG A 674 -18.63 -68.53 14.31
C ARG A 674 -19.99 -67.98 13.89
N GLY A 675 -19.98 -67.10 12.90
CA GLY A 675 -21.05 -67.05 11.89
C GLY A 675 -21.78 -65.71 11.76
N MET A 676 -21.15 -64.74 11.10
CA MET A 676 -21.60 -64.18 9.80
C MET A 676 -20.55 -63.22 9.27
#